data_AF-A0A1F7UB44-F1
#
_entry.id   AF-A0A1F7UB44-F1
#
_cell.length_a   1.000
_cell.length_b   1.000
_cell.length_c   1.000
_cell.angle_alpha   90.00
_cell.angle_beta   90.00
_cell.angle_gamma   90.00
#
_symmetry.space_group_name_H-M   'P 1'
#
loop_
_entity.id
_entity.type
_entity.pdbx_description
1 polymer ?
#
loop_
_entity_poly.entity_id
_entity_poly.type
_entity_poly.pdbx_seq_one_letter_code
_entity_poly.pdbx_strand_id
1 'polypeptide(L)'
;MPNVSRFFGPVLASAALAVYFWLPTPTLAALAPGDLVKLADDGNPATTADSAVYYHGADGKRYVFPNSQTYFTWYADFSRVTIVSGAEMAALPIGGNITYRPGTRLVKIVSDPNVYAVEPNGTLRWIQSEAVALALYGEGWNRRIDDIPDAFFFNYKQGDPLAAAVYPTGSVVKRTSDGAYYYIDGRNKRKLPTAEVRTGLRFEEKDVLTASGDLADYPDGTEISATETALGDTAQKNLVAAPATPTFSVRVPASSFIAVGGDATLLEVHIASAAAVTVRKMTVRLDATTGAGAEAASDTDLGGLVYGNNAQPNFQLLRFINVEGNEPFGRRELNLNVVQDQSQTLVFTGSLPVAANRDNVVYFKAQLNKLLPANEKYKATLVMAGTEVTSEAGGLVVAEPATELASPELTSLSLALKVESSGNPGSKTYVRGAKGADIAGLTFKATIQAPNVIKAVTFQGYVDNEGLSNFLPGSDSDGGMVTTVRDLVSSVSLYDTAGALVGGPVPISLTGQAAFTGLNFYIPAGQSAVLILRGDISSTVELGTVPDKITFDVENADQDLVVVDERGNSVLASGHQPNGGPKAGAFTTVKKNGTVGFGWAGVTATVLAGREELLGTFSADAKDDQFELRNLTFRQVGGPAKTASEVRLSYVAANGQTVDKILSWANDTVTFSNLNVALPRDKKTEFKLYVKLLAKDAGAVYNESVKVQFSASGPMEWRGLSDGQVYGESALGSADFPLANAASNLTVRYSSLTASVATDVPGAAYHDNNSPVLRFFLKADPAGAVRFAKFAFKLAPDDANTPGTRSDALELWPEVNGDFQEDDGVASLYRVYPGGTEKTLIAEGGNGHINYSHVHGGVKDTTPSGTVSAPGDYGLLEYAFNDGDEFFIPAGVTANFELQLNTSAIASDKDHKVTAELLGGTDFVWTDIPMGAYTPLTGSQAAGIPLSGSVDVKI
;
A
#
# COMPACT_ATOMS: atom_id res chain seq x y z
N MET A 1 85.11 34.98 90.48
CA MET A 1 86.19 35.84 91.03
C MET A 1 86.61 36.81 89.94
N PRO A 2 86.80 38.12 90.22
CA PRO A 2 85.82 39.06 90.78
C PRO A 2 85.71 40.39 89.97
N ASN A 3 84.92 41.32 90.51
CA ASN A 3 84.80 42.77 90.22
C ASN A 3 83.71 43.15 89.21
N VAL A 4 82.54 43.70 89.60
CA VAL A 4 82.22 44.85 90.47
C VAL A 4 82.89 46.15 90.02
N SER A 5 82.12 47.03 89.36
CA SER A 5 81.94 48.42 89.82
C SER A 5 80.86 49.15 89.00
N ARG A 6 79.94 49.76 89.74
CA ARG A 6 78.93 50.75 89.35
C ARG A 6 79.57 51.98 88.69
N PHE A 7 78.82 52.77 87.91
CA PHE A 7 78.54 54.21 88.18
C PHE A 7 77.67 54.83 87.06
N PHE A 8 76.49 55.33 87.45
CA PHE A 8 75.73 56.52 87.01
C PHE A 8 75.48 56.85 85.51
N GLY A 9 74.20 57.10 85.19
CA GLY A 9 73.75 57.81 83.96
C GLY A 9 74.15 59.30 83.94
N PRO A 10 73.71 60.13 82.96
CA PRO A 10 72.35 60.15 82.43
C PRO A 10 72.20 60.32 80.90
N VAL A 11 70.95 60.10 80.46
CA VAL A 11 70.23 60.69 79.32
C VAL A 11 71.00 61.67 78.43
N LEU A 12 71.06 61.36 77.13
CA LEU A 12 70.82 62.30 76.02
C LEU A 12 70.67 61.48 74.72
N ALA A 13 69.50 61.59 74.10
CA ALA A 13 69.22 61.04 72.79
C ALA A 13 69.90 61.89 71.71
N SER A 14 70.61 61.27 70.77
CA SER A 14 70.46 61.53 69.33
C SER A 14 71.49 60.79 68.46
N ALA A 15 70.96 60.29 67.34
CA ALA A 15 71.62 59.98 66.08
C ALA A 15 72.64 58.83 66.05
N ALA A 16 72.11 57.60 65.95
CA ALA A 16 72.85 56.49 65.34
C ALA A 16 72.48 56.39 63.84
N LEU A 17 73.48 56.60 63.01
CA LEU A 17 73.48 56.49 61.56
C LEU A 17 73.20 55.02 61.16
N ALA A 18 71.99 54.73 60.70
CA ALA A 18 71.63 53.42 60.15
C ALA A 18 71.87 53.41 58.63
N VAL A 19 72.78 52.54 58.20
CA VAL A 19 73.03 52.21 56.79
C VAL A 19 71.74 51.64 56.20
N TYR A 20 71.09 52.40 55.32
CA TYR A 20 69.94 51.94 54.55
C TYR A 20 70.44 50.93 53.51
N PHE A 21 70.28 49.63 53.78
CA PHE A 21 70.14 48.67 52.70
C PHE A 21 68.78 48.94 52.06
N TRP A 22 68.79 49.57 50.89
CA TRP A 22 67.62 49.65 50.03
C TRP A 22 67.34 48.23 49.49
N LEU A 23 66.61 47.43 50.26
CA LEU A 23 65.87 46.32 49.67
C LEU A 23 64.77 46.98 48.83
N PRO A 24 64.71 46.76 47.51
CA PRO A 24 63.54 47.19 46.76
C PRO A 24 62.32 46.56 47.43
N THR A 25 61.38 47.37 47.90
CA THR A 25 60.01 46.89 48.12
C THR A 25 59.62 46.18 46.83
N PRO A 26 59.21 44.90 46.85
CA PRO A 26 58.66 44.30 45.66
C PRO A 26 57.47 45.16 45.26
N THR A 27 57.63 45.95 44.19
CA THR A 27 56.50 46.51 43.47
C THR A 27 55.68 45.31 43.06
N LEU A 28 54.47 45.20 43.62
CA LEU A 28 53.45 44.27 43.15
C LEU A 28 53.52 44.25 41.63
N ALA A 29 53.64 43.08 41.00
CA ALA A 29 53.31 43.01 39.58
C ALA A 29 51.92 43.67 39.44
N ALA A 30 51.79 44.66 38.55
CA ALA A 30 50.53 45.37 38.37
C ALA A 30 49.52 44.41 37.72
N LEU A 31 48.92 43.52 38.53
CA LEU A 31 47.92 42.55 38.10
C LEU A 31 46.70 43.31 37.60
N ALA A 32 46.41 43.17 36.32
CA ALA A 32 45.23 43.72 35.69
C ALA A 32 44.06 42.74 35.85
N PRO A 33 42.81 43.23 35.91
CA PRO A 33 41.65 42.38 35.67
C PRO A 33 41.80 41.59 34.38
N GLY A 34 41.56 40.28 34.45
CA GLY A 34 41.74 39.36 33.32
C GLY A 34 43.03 38.55 33.35
N ASP A 35 43.97 38.86 34.25
CA ASP A 35 45.22 38.12 34.39
C ASP A 35 44.99 36.72 34.98
N LEU A 36 45.79 35.76 34.51
CA LEU A 36 45.86 34.42 35.07
C LEU A 36 47.09 34.31 35.96
N VAL A 37 46.92 33.82 37.19
CA VAL A 37 48.00 33.76 38.17
C VAL A 37 48.13 32.38 38.80
N LYS A 38 49.36 31.97 39.11
CA LYS A 38 49.68 30.81 39.96
C LYS A 38 50.86 31.10 40.88
N LEU A 39 51.06 30.27 41.90
CA LEU A 39 52.27 30.31 42.70
C LEU A 39 53.45 29.69 41.93
N ALA A 40 54.67 30.08 42.28
CA ALA A 40 55.87 29.42 41.79
C ALA A 40 55.87 27.95 42.22
N ASP A 41 56.33 27.07 41.33
CA ASP A 41 56.49 25.64 41.62
C ASP A 41 57.52 25.47 42.74
N ASP A 42 57.13 24.80 43.82
CA ASP A 42 57.99 24.56 44.98
C ASP A 42 58.86 23.29 44.83
N GLY A 43 58.71 22.58 43.71
CA GLY A 43 59.46 21.37 43.35
C GLY A 43 59.10 20.15 44.19
N ASN A 44 58.06 20.23 45.03
CA ASN A 44 57.65 19.15 45.90
C ASN A 44 56.43 18.41 45.32
N PRO A 45 56.59 17.17 44.85
CA PRO A 45 55.49 16.41 44.25
C PRO A 45 54.39 16.00 45.25
N ALA A 46 54.59 16.22 46.55
CA ALA A 46 53.61 15.94 47.60
C ALA A 46 52.67 17.13 47.90
N THR A 47 52.93 18.31 47.33
CA THR A 47 52.09 19.51 47.46
C THR A 47 51.42 19.84 46.13
N THR A 48 50.21 20.39 46.19
CA THR A 48 49.43 20.80 45.01
C THR A 48 49.06 22.28 45.03
N ALA A 49 49.48 23.02 46.06
CA ALA A 49 49.11 24.42 46.28
C ALA A 49 49.59 25.36 45.16
N ASP A 50 50.66 24.98 44.47
CA ASP A 50 51.33 25.64 43.37
C ASP A 50 50.92 25.14 41.97
N SER A 51 50.08 24.11 41.92
CA SER A 51 49.48 23.58 40.69
C SER A 51 48.19 24.32 40.28
N ALA A 52 47.53 25.01 41.22
CA ALA A 52 46.28 25.72 40.96
C ALA A 52 46.49 27.01 40.16
N VAL A 53 45.66 27.20 39.14
CA VAL A 53 45.58 28.45 38.36
C VAL A 53 44.36 29.23 38.82
N TYR A 54 44.52 30.55 38.94
CA TYR A 54 43.45 31.47 39.32
C TYR A 54 43.26 32.55 38.26
N TYR A 55 42.02 32.97 38.07
CA TYR A 55 41.66 34.14 37.28
C TYR A 55 41.46 35.36 38.18
N HIS A 56 42.10 36.49 37.86
CA HIS A 56 41.91 37.75 38.56
C HIS A 56 40.73 38.53 37.97
N GLY A 57 39.63 38.61 38.71
CA GLY A 57 38.40 39.27 38.29
C GLY A 57 38.47 40.80 38.40
N ALA A 58 37.59 41.49 37.66
CA ALA A 58 37.45 42.95 37.74
C ALA A 58 36.95 43.45 39.10
N ASP A 59 36.41 42.57 39.94
CA ASP A 59 36.03 42.84 41.31
C ASP A 59 37.20 42.74 42.31
N GLY A 60 38.42 42.52 41.82
CA GLY A 60 39.64 42.40 42.63
C GLY A 60 39.79 41.05 43.34
N LYS A 61 38.96 40.06 43.01
CA LYS A 61 39.02 38.71 43.60
C LYS A 61 39.70 37.72 42.67
N ARG A 62 40.21 36.64 43.23
CA ARG A 62 40.70 35.48 42.47
C ARG A 62 39.65 34.38 42.38
N TYR A 63 39.48 33.81 41.20
CA TYR A 63 38.57 32.71 40.92
C TYR A 63 39.33 31.44 40.58
N VAL A 64 38.92 30.32 41.17
CA VAL A 64 39.65 29.05 41.07
C VAL A 64 39.19 28.26 39.85
N PHE A 65 40.11 27.78 39.01
CA PHE A 65 39.78 26.74 38.03
C PHE A 65 39.73 25.39 38.75
N PRO A 66 38.57 24.68 38.76
CA PRO A 66 38.45 23.42 39.50
C PRO A 66 39.36 22.29 38.98
N ASN A 67 39.60 22.28 37.66
CA ASN A 67 40.49 21.33 37.00
C ASN A 67 40.98 21.90 35.66
N SER A 68 41.89 21.18 35.00
CA SER A 68 42.45 21.57 33.70
C SER A 68 41.42 21.52 32.57
N GLN A 69 40.43 20.62 32.60
CA GLN A 69 39.39 20.56 31.57
C GLN A 69 38.56 21.85 31.54
N THR A 70 38.15 22.37 32.71
CA THR A 70 37.49 23.68 32.80
C THR A 70 38.38 24.79 32.25
N TYR A 71 39.68 24.80 32.59
CA TYR A 71 40.63 25.80 32.09
C TYR A 71 40.72 25.80 30.56
N PHE A 72 40.85 24.61 29.94
CA PHE A 72 40.98 24.45 28.49
C PHE A 72 39.70 24.74 27.69
N THR A 73 38.59 25.02 28.37
CA THR A 73 37.40 25.60 27.72
C THR A 73 37.48 27.12 27.55
N TRP A 74 38.34 27.80 28.32
CA TRP A 74 38.53 29.25 28.29
C TRP A 74 39.85 29.72 27.67
N TYR A 75 40.89 28.88 27.72
CA TYR A 75 42.24 29.22 27.29
C TYR A 75 42.88 28.05 26.52
N ALA A 76 43.62 28.35 25.45
CA ALA A 76 44.26 27.32 24.62
C ALA A 76 45.42 26.60 25.34
N ASP A 77 46.20 27.34 26.12
CA ASP A 77 47.38 26.85 26.83
C ASP A 77 47.66 27.67 28.10
N PHE A 78 48.73 27.32 28.82
CA PHE A 78 49.16 28.01 30.04
C PHE A 78 50.12 29.20 29.79
N SER A 79 50.37 29.61 28.55
CA SER A 79 51.34 30.68 28.22
C SER A 79 50.98 32.04 28.83
N ARG A 80 49.70 32.23 29.14
CA ARG A 80 49.15 33.46 29.76
C ARG A 80 49.20 33.45 31.28
N VAL A 81 49.64 32.35 31.90
CA VAL A 81 49.70 32.24 33.36
C VAL A 81 50.95 32.91 33.89
N THR A 82 50.77 33.92 34.73
CA THR A 82 51.84 34.65 35.41
C THR A 82 52.13 34.02 36.77
N ILE A 83 53.40 33.85 37.10
CA ILE A 83 53.82 33.41 38.42
C ILE A 83 53.84 34.63 39.36
N VAL A 84 53.17 34.51 40.51
CA VAL A 84 53.14 35.54 41.55
C VAL A 84 53.64 34.99 42.89
N SER A 85 54.05 35.88 43.79
CA SER A 85 54.47 35.51 45.15
C SER A 85 53.27 35.09 46.03
N GLY A 86 53.55 34.36 47.11
CA GLY A 86 52.53 34.00 48.10
C GLY A 86 51.82 35.20 48.73
N ALA A 87 52.51 36.33 48.90
CA ALA A 87 51.94 37.57 49.44
C ALA A 87 50.99 38.25 48.45
N GLU A 88 51.36 38.33 47.16
CA GLU A 88 50.49 38.83 46.09
C GLU A 88 49.24 37.97 45.92
N MET A 89 49.43 36.65 45.93
CA MET A 89 48.33 35.70 45.88
C MET A 89 47.39 35.92 47.07
N ALA A 90 47.90 35.96 48.30
CA ALA A 90 47.11 36.15 49.52
C ALA A 90 46.34 37.49 49.58
N ALA A 91 46.80 38.52 48.88
CA ALA A 91 46.11 39.80 48.78
C ALA A 91 44.83 39.75 47.92
N LEU A 92 44.65 38.71 47.10
CA LEU A 92 43.46 38.48 46.27
C LEU A 92 42.47 37.55 46.98
N PRO A 93 41.31 38.04 47.49
CA PRO A 93 40.32 37.18 48.14
C PRO A 93 39.69 36.19 47.16
N ILE A 94 39.27 35.02 47.66
CA ILE A 94 38.59 34.01 46.82
C ILE A 94 37.17 34.49 46.47
N GLY A 95 36.87 34.55 45.17
CA GLY A 95 35.56 34.95 44.63
C GLY A 95 34.63 33.79 44.26
N GLY A 96 35.16 32.57 44.16
CA GLY A 96 34.42 31.35 43.79
C GLY A 96 35.16 30.50 42.77
N ASN A 97 34.46 29.52 42.20
CA ASN A 97 34.99 28.62 41.18
C ASN A 97 34.54 29.05 39.78
N ILE A 98 35.43 28.88 38.80
CA ILE A 98 35.12 29.03 37.38
C ILE A 98 34.34 27.80 36.89
N THR A 99 33.31 28.03 36.09
CA THR A 99 32.54 26.97 35.41
C THR A 99 33.04 26.74 33.98
N TYR A 100 32.65 25.63 33.37
CA TYR A 100 32.90 25.36 31.96
C TYR A 100 32.40 26.52 31.10
N ARG A 101 33.18 26.86 30.06
CA ARG A 101 32.84 27.98 29.18
C ARG A 101 31.53 27.70 28.44
N PRO A 102 30.57 28.64 28.44
CA PRO A 102 29.31 28.48 27.73
C PRO A 102 29.52 28.07 26.26
N GLY A 103 28.73 27.12 25.79
CA GLY A 103 28.70 26.69 24.39
C GLY A 103 29.89 25.86 23.89
N THR A 104 30.84 25.46 24.74
CA THR A 104 32.07 24.76 24.30
C THR A 104 32.04 23.24 24.47
N ARG A 105 31.69 22.74 25.66
CA ARG A 105 31.63 21.32 26.02
C ARG A 105 30.27 20.96 26.58
N LEU A 106 29.94 19.67 26.46
CA LEU A 106 28.82 19.06 27.17
C LEU A 106 29.34 18.52 28.50
N VAL A 107 28.49 18.53 29.52
CA VAL A 107 28.88 18.09 30.86
C VAL A 107 27.88 17.12 31.43
N LYS A 108 28.34 16.20 32.28
CA LYS A 108 27.51 15.31 33.09
C LYS A 108 28.19 15.04 34.43
N ILE A 109 27.48 14.37 35.32
CA ILE A 109 28.08 13.78 36.54
C ILE A 109 28.02 12.27 36.43
N VAL A 110 28.86 11.56 37.19
CA VAL A 110 28.89 10.09 37.13
C VAL A 110 27.61 9.48 37.72
N SER A 111 27.02 10.16 38.70
CA SER A 111 25.81 9.73 39.41
C SER A 111 24.50 9.94 38.65
N ASP A 112 24.50 10.68 37.52
CA ASP A 112 23.33 10.95 36.69
C ASP A 112 23.68 10.75 35.19
N PRO A 113 22.95 9.88 34.45
CA PRO A 113 23.20 9.70 33.02
C PRO A 113 22.87 10.92 32.15
N ASN A 114 22.17 11.93 32.67
CA ASN A 114 21.78 13.12 31.92
C ASN A 114 22.98 13.94 31.44
N VAL A 115 22.91 14.40 30.18
CA VAL A 115 23.94 15.23 29.55
C VAL A 115 23.42 16.66 29.39
N TYR A 116 24.25 17.63 29.75
CA TYR A 116 23.87 19.04 29.81
C TYR A 116 24.76 19.89 28.91
N ALA A 117 24.15 20.82 28.19
CA ALA A 117 24.87 21.95 27.62
C ALA A 117 25.05 23.05 28.67
N VAL A 118 26.17 23.77 28.61
CA VAL A 118 26.47 24.88 29.52
C VAL A 118 26.18 26.21 28.84
N GLU A 119 25.33 27.02 29.46
CA GLU A 119 24.99 28.40 29.08
C GLU A 119 25.61 29.41 30.06
N PRO A 120 25.58 30.73 29.75
CA PRO A 120 26.14 31.76 30.62
C PRO A 120 25.67 31.68 32.08
N ASN A 121 26.55 32.12 32.97
CA ASN A 121 26.41 32.06 34.42
C ASN A 121 26.34 30.63 35.00
N GLY A 122 26.80 29.62 34.25
CA GLY A 122 26.82 28.23 34.70
C GLY A 122 25.44 27.57 34.66
N THR A 123 24.60 27.94 33.70
CA THR A 123 23.26 27.36 33.54
C THR A 123 23.34 26.06 32.75
N LEU A 124 22.76 24.98 33.26
CA LEU A 124 22.74 23.66 32.63
C LEU A 124 21.43 23.43 31.90
N ARG A 125 21.52 23.14 30.61
CA ARG A 125 20.39 22.80 29.75
C ARG A 125 20.42 21.30 29.46
N TRP A 126 19.51 20.54 30.07
CA TRP A 126 19.46 19.08 29.89
C TRP A 126 19.08 18.74 28.44
N ILE A 127 19.91 17.97 27.74
CA ILE A 127 19.61 17.47 26.40
C ILE A 127 18.78 16.19 26.54
N GLN A 128 17.48 16.28 26.19
CA GLN A 128 16.51 15.24 26.56
C GLN A 128 16.56 13.97 25.71
N SER A 129 17.22 14.02 24.56
CA SER A 129 17.35 12.85 23.69
C SER A 129 18.64 12.87 22.89
N GLU A 130 19.08 11.67 22.50
CA GLU A 130 20.21 11.49 21.59
C GLU A 130 19.96 12.14 20.23
N ALA A 131 18.71 12.13 19.73
CA ALA A 131 18.35 12.79 18.48
C ALA A 131 18.60 14.32 18.54
N VAL A 132 18.28 14.96 19.66
CA VAL A 132 18.57 16.39 19.88
C VAL A 132 20.08 16.63 19.96
N ALA A 133 20.82 15.75 20.66
CA ALA A 133 22.27 15.85 20.76
C ALA A 133 22.94 15.71 19.38
N LEU A 134 22.51 14.73 18.58
CA LEU A 134 22.98 14.49 17.22
C LEU A 134 22.72 15.69 16.31
N ALA A 135 21.52 16.27 16.38
CA ALA A 135 21.13 17.41 15.56
C ALA A 135 21.91 18.69 15.89
N LEU A 136 22.31 18.87 17.15
CA LEU A 136 23.06 20.04 17.62
C LEU A 136 24.57 19.89 17.43
N TYR A 137 25.11 18.72 17.76
CA TYR A 137 26.55 18.53 17.92
C TYR A 137 27.15 17.53 16.92
N GLY A 138 26.32 16.93 16.05
CA GLY A 138 26.71 15.94 15.04
C GLY A 138 26.98 14.55 15.62
N GLU A 139 27.39 13.60 14.76
CA GLU A 139 27.64 12.19 15.14
C GLU A 139 28.70 12.04 16.26
N GLY A 140 29.60 13.02 16.39
CA GLY A 140 30.62 13.04 17.43
C GLY A 140 30.20 13.68 18.76
N TRP A 141 28.92 13.94 18.99
CA TRP A 141 28.43 14.67 20.18
C TRP A 141 28.89 14.04 21.50
N ASN A 142 28.92 12.71 21.57
CA ASN A 142 29.34 11.95 22.74
C ASN A 142 30.82 12.16 23.10
N ARG A 143 31.65 12.55 22.14
CA ARG A 143 33.07 12.89 22.36
C ARG A 143 33.28 14.31 22.90
N ARG A 144 32.21 15.10 23.00
CA ARG A 144 32.22 16.45 23.57
C ARG A 144 31.82 16.46 25.05
N ILE A 145 31.48 15.32 25.63
CA ILE A 145 31.03 15.18 27.02
C ILE A 145 32.24 15.05 27.95
N ASP A 146 32.31 15.92 28.95
CA ASP A 146 33.23 15.83 30.07
C ASP A 146 32.48 15.52 31.37
N ASP A 147 33.03 14.63 32.21
CA ASP A 147 32.49 14.36 33.54
C ASP A 147 32.94 15.46 34.53
N ILE A 148 31.98 16.03 35.24
CA ILE A 148 32.20 16.94 36.36
C ILE A 148 32.11 16.13 37.64
N PRO A 149 33.09 16.23 38.56
CA PRO A 149 32.94 15.66 39.90
C PRO A 149 31.72 16.23 40.62
N ASP A 150 30.95 15.39 41.32
CA ASP A 150 29.71 15.78 42.02
C ASP A 150 29.92 17.01 42.94
N ALA A 151 31.10 17.09 43.58
CA ALA A 151 31.51 18.22 44.43
C ALA A 151 31.74 19.54 43.69
N PHE A 152 31.67 19.60 42.37
CA PHE A 152 31.73 20.86 41.61
C PHE A 152 30.42 21.13 40.85
N PHE A 153 29.48 20.19 40.84
CA PHE A 153 28.19 20.36 40.18
C PHE A 153 27.33 21.45 40.83
N PHE A 154 27.49 21.70 42.14
CA PHE A 154 26.81 22.80 42.84
C PHE A 154 27.17 24.21 42.33
N ASN A 155 28.25 24.35 41.55
CA ASN A 155 28.61 25.64 40.94
C ASN A 155 27.70 26.00 39.76
N TYR A 156 26.86 25.06 39.33
CA TYR A 156 25.92 25.22 38.22
C TYR A 156 24.48 25.37 38.70
N LYS A 157 23.64 25.93 37.83
CA LYS A 157 22.20 26.10 38.04
C LYS A 157 21.44 25.35 36.98
N GLN A 158 20.33 24.70 37.34
CA GLN A 158 19.49 24.03 36.37
C GLN A 158 18.66 25.06 35.58
N GLY A 159 18.69 24.97 34.26
CA GLY A 159 17.81 25.70 33.35
C GLY A 159 16.81 24.76 32.68
N ASP A 160 15.96 25.28 31.79
CA ASP A 160 15.00 24.45 31.08
C ASP A 160 15.69 23.42 30.19
N PRO A 161 15.09 22.25 29.97
CA PRO A 161 15.64 21.26 29.06
C PRO A 161 15.63 21.72 27.59
N LEU A 162 16.49 21.10 26.78
CA LEU A 162 16.48 21.16 25.33
C LEU A 162 15.72 19.93 24.81
N ALA A 163 14.42 20.13 24.57
CA ALA A 163 13.53 19.14 23.96
C ALA A 163 13.67 19.08 22.42
N ALA A 164 14.25 20.12 21.83
CA ALA A 164 14.43 20.29 20.39
C ALA A 164 15.85 20.77 20.09
N ALA A 165 16.26 20.68 18.82
CA ALA A 165 17.59 21.07 18.34
C ALA A 165 17.77 22.60 18.33
N VAL A 166 17.84 23.20 19.51
CA VAL A 166 18.15 24.61 19.75
C VAL A 166 19.57 24.74 20.30
N TYR A 167 20.44 25.45 19.57
CA TYR A 167 21.79 25.79 19.99
C TYR A 167 21.73 26.61 21.29
N PRO A 168 22.43 26.18 22.35
CA PRO A 168 22.46 26.90 23.61
C PRO A 168 23.11 28.27 23.47
N THR A 169 22.69 29.21 24.31
CA THR A 169 23.34 30.51 24.47
C THR A 169 24.83 30.35 24.79
N GLY A 170 25.68 31.15 24.17
CA GLY A 170 27.13 31.06 24.31
C GLY A 170 27.80 30.21 23.24
N SER A 171 27.03 29.43 22.47
CA SER A 171 27.58 28.62 21.36
C SER A 171 28.07 29.50 20.23
N VAL A 172 29.19 29.13 19.62
CA VAL A 172 29.59 29.66 18.31
C VAL A 172 29.25 28.62 17.26
N VAL A 173 28.42 29.01 16.30
CA VAL A 173 27.88 28.12 15.27
C VAL A 173 28.29 28.63 13.90
N LYS A 174 28.86 27.74 13.10
CA LYS A 174 29.19 27.95 11.69
C LYS A 174 28.02 27.52 10.83
N ARG A 175 27.44 28.46 10.10
CA ARG A 175 26.34 28.20 9.16
C ARG A 175 26.85 27.44 7.94
N THR A 176 26.10 26.45 7.47
CA THR A 176 26.51 25.55 6.39
C THR A 176 26.42 26.15 5.00
N SER A 177 25.42 27.00 4.71
CA SER A 177 25.24 27.60 3.38
C SER A 177 26.38 28.50 2.94
N ASP A 178 26.95 29.30 3.84
CA ASP A 178 27.95 30.32 3.51
C ASP A 178 29.21 30.26 4.38
N GLY A 179 29.28 29.35 5.35
CA GLY A 179 30.41 29.20 6.26
C GLY A 179 30.56 30.35 7.25
N ALA A 180 29.57 31.24 7.38
CA ALA A 180 29.62 32.38 8.31
C ALA A 180 29.50 31.91 9.77
N TYR A 181 30.20 32.60 10.67
CA TYR A 181 30.24 32.28 12.10
C TYR A 181 29.30 33.20 12.87
N TYR A 182 28.57 32.62 13.82
CA TYR A 182 27.60 33.32 14.64
C TYR A 182 27.77 32.95 16.10
N TYR A 183 27.74 33.94 16.98
CA TYR A 183 27.55 33.74 18.42
C TYR A 183 26.05 33.66 18.70
N ILE A 184 25.63 32.63 19.45
CA ILE A 184 24.23 32.42 19.84
C ILE A 184 23.98 33.15 21.15
N ASP A 185 23.11 34.17 21.09
CA ASP A 185 22.69 34.98 22.23
C ASP A 185 21.19 34.77 22.48
N GLY A 186 20.85 33.81 23.33
CA GLY A 186 19.49 33.28 23.41
C GLY A 186 19.12 32.60 22.09
N ARG A 187 18.03 33.07 21.46
CA ARG A 187 17.58 32.61 20.14
C ARG A 187 18.03 33.52 18.99
N ASN A 188 18.85 34.53 19.25
CA ASN A 188 19.41 35.39 18.19
C ASN A 188 20.80 34.89 17.76
N LYS A 189 21.13 35.07 16.49
CA LYS A 189 22.47 34.85 15.95
C LYS A 189 23.17 36.19 15.73
N ARG A 190 24.30 36.41 16.38
CA ARG A 190 25.12 37.61 16.24
C ARG A 190 26.32 37.28 15.39
N LYS A 191 26.45 37.91 14.22
CA LYS A 191 27.52 37.60 13.27
C LYS A 191 28.90 37.90 13.88
N LEU A 192 29.86 37.01 13.62
CA LEU A 192 31.28 37.15 13.96
C LEU A 192 32.06 37.35 12.66
N PRO A 193 32.26 38.59 12.20
CA PRO A 193 32.63 38.89 10.82
C PRO A 193 34.04 38.44 10.45
N THR A 194 34.97 38.35 11.40
CA THR A 194 36.36 38.00 11.14
C THR A 194 36.94 36.98 12.14
N ALA A 195 38.05 36.34 11.78
CA ALA A 195 38.74 35.39 12.66
C ALA A 195 39.39 36.09 13.87
N GLU A 196 39.78 37.36 13.72
CA GLU A 196 40.34 38.18 14.80
C GLU A 196 39.32 38.43 15.90
N VAL A 197 38.05 38.67 15.56
CA VAL A 197 36.97 38.79 16.56
C VAL A 197 36.82 37.49 17.35
N ARG A 198 36.79 36.34 16.66
CA ARG A 198 36.65 35.02 17.33
C ARG A 198 37.83 34.71 18.25
N THR A 199 39.03 34.97 17.77
CA THR A 199 40.27 34.78 18.54
C THR A 199 40.32 35.74 19.74
N GLY A 200 39.91 36.99 19.56
CA GLY A 200 39.81 37.98 20.64
C GLY A 200 38.80 37.57 21.71
N LEU A 201 37.70 36.92 21.31
CA LEU A 201 36.70 36.30 22.20
C LEU A 201 37.13 34.92 22.74
N ARG A 202 38.31 34.42 22.37
CA ARG A 202 38.89 33.13 22.83
C ARG A 202 38.02 31.90 22.51
N PHE A 203 37.28 31.94 21.40
CA PHE A 203 36.66 30.73 20.85
C PHE A 203 37.65 30.03 19.93
N GLU A 204 38.02 28.80 20.28
CA GLU A 204 38.84 27.94 19.42
C GLU A 204 37.97 27.22 18.39
N GLU A 205 38.53 26.89 17.22
CA GLU A 205 37.78 26.21 16.15
C GLU A 205 37.23 24.84 16.60
N LYS A 206 37.90 24.16 17.53
CA LYS A 206 37.43 22.89 18.14
C LYS A 206 36.09 23.04 18.89
N ASP A 207 35.80 24.23 19.37
CA ASP A 207 34.61 24.53 20.17
C ASP A 207 33.46 25.08 19.29
N VAL A 208 33.74 25.36 18.00
CA VAL A 208 32.72 25.79 17.05
C VAL A 208 31.85 24.60 16.63
N LEU A 209 30.54 24.81 16.61
CA LEU A 209 29.55 23.85 16.12
C LEU A 209 29.25 24.11 14.66
N THR A 210 28.98 23.07 13.88
CA THR A 210 28.47 23.22 12.50
C THR A 210 26.95 23.13 12.54
N ALA A 211 26.28 24.13 11.96
CA ALA A 211 24.82 24.16 11.90
C ALA A 211 24.28 22.96 11.11
N SER A 212 23.24 22.29 11.60
CA SER A 212 22.51 21.26 10.82
C SER A 212 21.63 21.86 9.71
N GLY A 213 21.46 23.19 9.68
CA GLY A 213 20.76 23.95 8.64
C GLY A 213 21.16 25.43 8.61
N ASP A 214 20.38 26.29 7.94
CA ASP A 214 20.76 27.68 7.68
C ASP A 214 20.59 28.67 8.85
N LEU A 215 20.33 28.17 10.06
CA LEU A 215 20.00 28.99 11.23
C LEU A 215 18.85 29.96 10.96
N ALA A 216 17.88 29.57 10.11
CA ALA A 216 16.72 30.38 9.78
C ALA A 216 15.86 30.68 11.02
N ASP A 217 15.84 29.75 11.98
CA ASP A 217 15.12 29.88 13.25
C ASP A 217 15.78 30.86 14.25
N TYR A 218 16.94 31.41 13.92
CA TYR A 218 17.65 32.39 14.75
C TYR A 218 17.61 33.76 14.06
N PRO A 219 16.85 34.74 14.56
CA PRO A 219 16.89 36.10 14.03
C PRO A 219 18.29 36.72 14.15
N ASP A 220 18.62 37.65 13.26
CA ASP A 220 19.89 38.37 13.31
C ASP A 220 19.89 39.34 14.51
N GLY A 221 20.85 39.16 15.40
CA GLY A 221 21.19 40.13 16.45
C GLY A 221 22.29 41.09 15.99
N THR A 222 22.61 42.09 16.83
CA THR A 222 23.69 43.04 16.54
C THR A 222 25.02 42.31 16.33
N GLU A 223 25.65 42.56 15.18
CA GLU A 223 26.97 42.01 14.84
C GLU A 223 28.02 42.35 15.91
N ILE A 224 28.89 41.39 16.24
CA ILE A 224 30.01 41.61 17.16
C ILE A 224 31.23 41.94 16.30
N SER A 225 31.46 43.22 16.07
CA SER A 225 32.55 43.70 15.20
C SER A 225 33.89 43.89 15.93
N ALA A 226 33.89 43.81 17.27
CA ALA A 226 35.08 43.88 18.12
C ALA A 226 34.90 43.00 19.37
N THR A 227 35.98 42.73 20.11
CA THR A 227 35.93 41.92 21.33
C THR A 227 35.07 42.60 22.41
N GLU A 228 33.99 41.93 22.82
CA GLU A 228 33.15 42.35 23.94
C GLU A 228 33.70 41.80 25.25
N THR A 229 34.08 42.69 26.18
CA THR A 229 34.70 42.32 27.46
C THR A 229 33.84 41.36 28.28
N ALA A 230 32.50 41.48 28.20
CA ALA A 230 31.57 40.61 28.93
C ALA A 230 31.63 39.15 28.46
N LEU A 231 31.79 38.91 27.14
CA LEU A 231 31.85 37.56 26.57
C LEU A 231 33.20 36.86 26.80
N GLY A 232 34.25 37.65 27.06
CA GLY A 232 35.60 37.19 27.39
C GLY A 232 35.89 37.07 28.89
N ASP A 233 34.99 37.52 29.76
CA ASP A 233 35.18 37.47 31.22
C ASP A 233 34.98 36.06 31.76
N THR A 234 36.09 35.42 32.14
CA THR A 234 36.09 34.03 32.63
C THR A 234 35.25 33.85 33.90
N ALA A 235 35.21 34.86 34.78
CA ALA A 235 34.40 34.80 36.00
C ALA A 235 32.90 35.09 35.76
N GLN A 236 32.55 35.59 34.57
CA GLN A 236 31.18 35.99 34.19
C GLN A 236 30.56 36.93 35.23
N LYS A 237 31.33 37.94 35.69
CA LYS A 237 30.93 38.95 36.68
C LYS A 237 30.81 40.35 36.10
N ASN A 238 31.43 40.61 34.96
CA ASN A 238 31.17 41.79 34.14
C ASN A 238 29.79 41.65 33.48
N LEU A 239 28.74 41.93 34.25
CA LEU A 239 27.40 42.12 33.70
C LEU A 239 27.45 43.30 32.72
N VAL A 240 26.79 43.14 31.57
CA VAL A 240 26.44 44.29 30.72
C VAL A 240 25.69 45.27 31.62
N ALA A 241 26.20 46.50 31.76
CA ALA A 241 25.50 47.53 32.53
C ALA A 241 24.07 47.61 32.00
N ALA A 242 23.08 47.45 32.87
CA ALA A 242 21.69 47.53 32.44
C ALA A 242 21.44 48.92 31.86
N PRO A 243 20.59 49.04 30.83
CA PRO A 243 20.42 50.29 30.12
C PRO A 243 19.78 51.33 31.05
N ALA A 244 20.23 52.60 30.92
CA ALA A 244 19.71 53.70 31.74
C ALA A 244 18.20 53.93 31.51
N THR A 245 17.73 53.65 30.29
CA THR A 245 16.31 53.61 29.92
C THR A 245 15.81 52.18 30.04
N PRO A 246 14.62 51.91 30.62
CA PRO A 246 14.05 50.57 30.64
C PRO A 246 13.92 50.01 29.22
N THR A 247 14.52 48.86 28.97
CA THR A 247 14.46 48.20 27.67
C THR A 247 13.64 46.93 27.75
N PHE A 248 12.78 46.74 26.76
CA PHE A 248 12.06 45.52 26.48
C PHE A 248 12.70 44.82 25.30
N SER A 249 12.82 43.51 25.38
CA SER A 249 13.10 42.67 24.23
C SER A 249 12.24 41.43 24.30
N VAL A 250 11.86 40.90 23.15
CA VAL A 250 11.17 39.63 23.05
C VAL A 250 12.17 38.60 22.57
N ARG A 251 12.25 37.46 23.26
CA ARG A 251 12.91 36.26 22.74
C ARG A 251 11.86 35.34 22.11
N VAL A 252 12.34 34.56 21.15
CA VAL A 252 11.56 33.47 20.56
C VAL A 252 11.23 32.48 21.68
N PRO A 253 9.95 32.10 21.89
CA PRO A 253 9.62 31.00 22.78
C PRO A 253 10.45 29.76 22.43
N ALA A 254 10.70 28.86 23.38
CA ALA A 254 11.57 27.68 23.18
C ALA A 254 11.21 26.82 21.94
N SER A 255 9.99 26.97 21.41
CA SER A 255 9.47 26.31 20.21
C SER A 255 8.73 27.32 19.32
N SER A 256 8.90 27.22 17.99
CA SER A 256 8.03 27.86 16.99
C SER A 256 6.72 27.09 16.78
N PHE A 257 6.48 26.07 17.58
CA PHE A 257 5.28 25.25 17.56
C PHE A 257 4.53 25.32 18.88
N ILE A 258 3.21 25.37 18.79
CA ILE A 258 2.30 25.38 19.94
C ILE A 258 1.41 24.14 19.93
N ALA A 259 1.33 23.47 21.07
CA ALA A 259 0.57 22.24 21.23
C ALA A 259 -0.94 22.52 21.33
N VAL A 260 -1.73 21.97 20.41
CA VAL A 260 -3.19 22.01 20.47
C VAL A 260 -3.68 21.38 21.79
N GLY A 261 -4.63 22.02 22.47
CA GLY A 261 -5.19 21.56 23.75
C GLY A 261 -4.32 21.82 24.99
N GLY A 262 -3.08 22.31 24.83
CA GLY A 262 -2.12 22.56 25.91
C GLY A 262 -1.98 24.03 26.30
N ASP A 263 -1.18 24.30 27.33
CA ASP A 263 -0.83 25.66 27.76
C ASP A 263 0.49 26.11 27.09
N ALA A 264 0.39 26.99 26.10
CA ALA A 264 1.49 27.43 25.26
C ALA A 264 2.08 28.77 25.70
N THR A 265 3.40 28.92 25.57
CA THR A 265 4.08 30.23 25.66
C THR A 265 4.10 30.88 24.29
N LEU A 266 3.49 32.06 24.20
CA LEU A 266 3.36 32.84 22.96
C LEU A 266 4.43 33.94 22.85
N LEU A 267 4.87 34.52 23.98
CA LEU A 267 6.00 35.48 24.04
C LEU A 267 6.85 35.24 25.29
N GLU A 268 8.16 35.43 25.17
CA GLU A 268 9.08 35.58 26.30
C GLU A 268 9.60 37.02 26.30
N VAL A 269 9.24 37.80 27.31
CA VAL A 269 9.54 39.23 27.40
C VAL A 269 10.62 39.45 28.45
N HIS A 270 11.74 40.03 28.02
CA HIS A 270 12.86 40.45 28.85
C HIS A 270 12.80 41.94 29.11
N ILE A 271 12.99 42.31 30.37
CA ILE A 271 12.89 43.69 30.83
C ILE A 271 14.12 44.01 31.68
N ALA A 272 14.95 44.91 31.19
CA ALA A 272 16.17 45.34 31.85
C ALA A 272 16.17 46.86 32.08
N SER A 273 16.66 47.30 33.23
CA SER A 273 16.75 48.72 33.58
C SER A 273 17.84 48.95 34.63
N ALA A 274 18.62 50.02 34.49
CA ALA A 274 19.64 50.44 35.47
C ALA A 274 19.03 50.91 36.79
N ALA A 275 17.81 51.46 36.75
CA ALA A 275 17.04 51.89 37.90
C ALA A 275 15.83 50.97 38.13
N ALA A 276 15.37 50.85 39.37
CA ALA A 276 14.17 50.09 39.66
C ALA A 276 12.94 50.79 39.06
N VAL A 277 12.09 50.01 38.40
CA VAL A 277 10.86 50.49 37.74
C VAL A 277 9.71 49.51 37.99
N THR A 278 8.48 49.93 37.69
CA THR A 278 7.30 49.07 37.76
C THR A 278 6.55 49.13 36.43
N VAL A 279 6.29 47.97 35.83
CA VAL A 279 5.39 47.88 34.67
C VAL A 279 3.95 47.84 35.16
N ARG A 280 3.13 48.78 34.68
CA ARG A 280 1.73 48.97 35.09
C ARG A 280 0.74 48.46 34.05
N LYS A 281 1.13 48.51 32.77
CA LYS A 281 0.29 48.10 31.65
C LYS A 281 1.12 47.42 30.59
N MET A 282 0.61 46.31 30.04
CA MET A 282 1.15 45.65 28.85
C MET A 282 0.03 45.46 27.82
N THR A 283 0.30 45.76 26.56
CA THR A 283 -0.66 45.58 25.47
C THR A 283 -0.13 44.54 24.50
N VAL A 284 -0.91 43.50 24.19
CA VAL A 284 -0.52 42.43 23.25
C VAL A 284 -1.55 42.31 22.14
N ARG A 285 -1.09 42.24 20.90
CA ARG A 285 -1.90 41.81 19.75
C ARG A 285 -1.62 40.34 19.46
N LEU A 286 -2.66 39.54 19.29
CA LEU A 286 -2.57 38.18 18.80
C LEU A 286 -3.17 38.14 17.40
N ASP A 287 -2.41 37.62 16.44
CA ASP A 287 -2.76 37.56 15.02
C ASP A 287 -2.81 36.08 14.57
N ALA A 288 -3.87 35.66 13.87
CA ALA A 288 -3.89 34.45 13.08
C ALA A 288 -3.42 34.79 11.66
N THR A 289 -2.38 34.11 11.19
CA THR A 289 -1.59 34.46 10.01
C THR A 289 -1.76 33.48 8.85
N THR A 290 -2.32 32.29 9.13
CA THR A 290 -3.00 31.46 8.14
C THR A 290 -4.49 31.46 8.44
N GLY A 291 -5.27 31.63 7.39
CA GLY A 291 -6.69 31.92 7.45
C GLY A 291 -6.99 32.84 6.28
N ALA A 292 -7.71 32.35 5.27
CA ALA A 292 -8.20 33.21 4.21
C ALA A 292 -9.02 34.34 4.84
N GLY A 293 -8.95 35.53 4.24
CA GLY A 293 -9.70 36.71 4.66
C GLY A 293 -11.09 36.35 5.15
N ALA A 294 -11.43 36.75 6.38
CA ALA A 294 -12.75 36.61 6.94
C ALA A 294 -13.80 37.10 5.93
N GLU A 295 -14.53 36.18 5.31
CA GLU A 295 -15.85 36.49 4.79
C GLU A 295 -16.67 36.87 6.02
N ALA A 296 -16.90 38.18 6.21
CA ALA A 296 -17.46 38.78 7.42
C ALA A 296 -18.87 38.28 7.83
N ALA A 297 -19.40 37.26 7.16
CA ALA A 297 -20.74 36.71 7.34
C ALA A 297 -20.77 35.25 7.84
N SER A 298 -19.70 34.45 7.72
CA SER A 298 -19.67 33.09 8.26
C SER A 298 -18.24 32.53 8.41
N ASP A 299 -17.83 32.31 9.65
CA ASP A 299 -16.64 31.53 9.98
C ASP A 299 -17.02 30.04 10.03
N THR A 300 -16.87 29.37 8.89
CA THR A 300 -17.14 27.94 8.74
C THR A 300 -15.88 27.09 8.82
N ASP A 301 -14.70 27.72 8.90
CA ASP A 301 -13.48 27.00 9.15
C ASP A 301 -13.28 26.83 10.68
N LEU A 302 -12.40 25.90 11.05
CA LEU A 302 -12.14 25.57 12.44
C LEU A 302 -10.90 26.30 12.97
N GLY A 303 -10.25 27.11 12.12
CA GLY A 303 -8.98 27.82 12.34
C GLY A 303 -9.19 29.17 13.03
N GLY A 304 -8.25 30.11 12.85
CA GLY A 304 -8.41 31.48 13.39
C GLY A 304 -8.28 31.61 14.92
N LEU A 305 -8.71 32.75 15.46
CA LEU A 305 -8.75 33.05 16.90
C LEU A 305 -10.09 32.65 17.56
N VAL A 306 -11.14 32.50 16.76
CA VAL A 306 -12.50 32.12 17.15
C VAL A 306 -12.86 30.83 16.42
N TYR A 307 -13.46 29.88 17.12
CA TYR A 307 -13.82 28.57 16.57
C TYR A 307 -15.30 28.54 16.15
N GLY A 308 -15.55 28.15 14.90
CA GLY A 308 -16.83 27.63 14.44
C GLY A 308 -18.01 28.57 14.69
N ASN A 309 -17.96 29.76 14.09
CA ASN A 309 -19.02 30.77 14.18
C ASN A 309 -19.34 31.22 15.62
N ASN A 310 -18.31 31.64 16.36
CA ASN A 310 -18.38 32.11 17.76
C ASN A 310 -18.73 31.04 18.81
N ALA A 311 -18.58 29.75 18.51
CA ALA A 311 -18.88 28.71 19.51
C ALA A 311 -17.94 28.78 20.72
N GLN A 312 -16.63 29.02 20.49
CA GLN A 312 -15.63 29.16 21.56
C GLN A 312 -14.34 29.82 21.02
N PRO A 313 -13.42 30.32 21.88
CA PRO A 313 -12.18 30.90 21.40
C PRO A 313 -11.10 29.83 21.24
N ASN A 314 -10.20 29.98 20.27
CA ASN A 314 -9.08 29.05 20.08
C ASN A 314 -7.96 29.24 21.11
N PHE A 315 -7.90 30.40 21.76
CA PHE A 315 -7.01 30.70 22.87
C PHE A 315 -7.81 31.19 24.09
N GLN A 316 -7.54 30.57 25.23
CA GLN A 316 -8.19 30.83 26.52
C GLN A 316 -7.15 31.18 27.58
N LEU A 317 -7.58 31.78 28.69
CA LEU A 317 -6.72 32.06 29.85
C LEU A 317 -5.42 32.79 29.46
N LEU A 318 -5.52 33.82 28.61
CA LEU A 318 -4.38 34.60 28.17
C LEU A 318 -3.83 35.38 29.35
N ARG A 319 -2.52 35.23 29.63
CA ARG A 319 -1.91 35.76 30.86
C ARG A 319 -0.42 35.95 30.75
N PHE A 320 0.10 36.86 31.56
CA PHE A 320 1.53 37.01 31.79
C PHE A 320 1.91 36.29 33.08
N ILE A 321 2.92 35.44 33.04
CA ILE A 321 3.44 34.70 34.19
C ILE A 321 4.94 34.99 34.36
N ASN A 322 5.37 35.34 35.56
CA ASN A 322 6.79 35.55 35.85
C ASN A 322 7.51 34.23 36.16
N VAL A 323 8.83 34.27 36.33
CA VAL A 323 9.65 33.07 36.62
C VAL A 323 9.30 32.39 37.95
N GLU A 324 8.71 33.12 38.91
CA GLU A 324 8.21 32.55 40.18
C GLU A 324 6.79 31.96 40.08
N GLY A 325 6.15 32.02 38.90
CA GLY A 325 4.81 31.48 38.66
C GLY A 325 3.65 32.42 39.00
N ASN A 326 3.93 33.68 39.33
CA ASN A 326 2.91 34.69 39.64
C ASN A 326 2.33 35.31 38.36
N GLU A 327 1.06 35.71 38.40
CA GLU A 327 0.34 36.36 37.29
C GLU A 327 0.13 37.88 37.55
N PRO A 328 1.15 38.75 37.36
CA PRO A 328 1.14 40.15 37.83
C PRO A 328 0.10 41.08 37.18
N PHE A 329 -0.52 40.65 36.07
CA PHE A 329 -1.53 41.44 35.34
C PHE A 329 -2.88 40.72 35.20
N GLY A 330 -3.07 39.58 35.88
CA GLY A 330 -4.28 38.75 35.78
C GLY A 330 -4.49 38.12 34.40
N ARG A 331 -5.69 37.56 34.19
CA ARG A 331 -6.09 36.84 32.98
C ARG A 331 -7.04 37.63 32.10
N ARG A 332 -7.02 37.33 30.80
CA ARG A 332 -7.94 37.86 29.78
C ARG A 332 -8.41 36.72 28.87
N GLU A 333 -9.56 36.92 28.25
CA GLU A 333 -10.13 36.03 27.24
C GLU A 333 -10.25 36.79 25.91
N LEU A 334 -10.27 36.04 24.80
CA LEU A 334 -10.61 36.58 23.49
C LEU A 334 -12.11 36.90 23.39
N ASN A 335 -12.44 37.89 22.57
CA ASN A 335 -13.82 38.17 22.20
C ASN A 335 -14.31 37.12 21.20
N LEU A 336 -15.48 36.55 21.45
CA LEU A 336 -16.19 35.67 20.52
C LEU A 336 -16.90 36.50 19.45
N ASN A 337 -16.12 36.94 18.46
CA ASN A 337 -16.61 37.72 17.33
C ASN A 337 -15.85 37.34 16.06
N VAL A 338 -16.53 36.71 15.10
CA VAL A 338 -15.99 36.29 13.79
C VAL A 338 -15.33 37.43 13.01
N VAL A 339 -15.73 38.68 13.22
CA VAL A 339 -15.08 39.85 12.59
C VAL A 339 -13.66 40.08 13.14
N GLN A 340 -13.38 39.56 14.32
CA GLN A 340 -12.09 39.65 15.01
C GLN A 340 -11.36 38.30 15.04
N ASP A 341 -11.70 37.41 14.12
CA ASP A 341 -11.11 36.06 14.05
C ASP A 341 -9.64 36.09 13.62
N GLN A 342 -9.21 37.10 12.87
CA GLN A 342 -7.82 37.21 12.42
C GLN A 342 -6.90 37.95 13.40
N SER A 343 -7.43 38.87 14.21
CA SER A 343 -6.59 39.70 15.06
C SER A 343 -7.36 40.29 16.24
N GLN A 344 -6.78 40.19 17.43
CA GLN A 344 -7.30 40.82 18.65
C GLN A 344 -6.20 41.47 19.47
N THR A 345 -6.45 42.70 19.94
CA THR A 345 -5.54 43.42 20.84
C THR A 345 -6.08 43.43 22.25
N LEU A 346 -5.29 42.94 23.20
CA LEU A 346 -5.64 42.80 24.60
C LEU A 346 -4.77 43.71 25.48
N VAL A 347 -5.41 44.34 26.48
CA VAL A 347 -4.74 45.22 27.45
C VAL A 347 -4.76 44.56 28.82
N PHE A 348 -3.56 44.43 29.39
CA PHE A 348 -3.29 43.86 30.70
C PHE A 348 -2.83 44.97 31.64
N THR A 349 -3.54 45.16 32.76
CA THR A 349 -3.22 46.17 33.78
C THR A 349 -2.88 45.46 35.09
N GLY A 350 -1.86 45.96 35.79
CA GLY A 350 -1.30 45.26 36.94
C GLY A 350 -0.07 45.93 37.51
N SER A 351 0.78 45.15 38.18
CA SER A 351 1.99 45.66 38.80
C SER A 351 3.09 44.61 38.80
N LEU A 352 4.08 44.80 37.94
CA LEU A 352 5.31 44.01 37.92
C LEU A 352 6.49 44.87 38.34
N PRO A 353 7.06 44.67 39.56
CA PRO A 353 8.30 45.33 39.94
C PRO A 353 9.48 44.75 39.16
N VAL A 354 10.31 45.62 38.61
CA VAL A 354 11.54 45.30 37.87
C VAL A 354 12.71 45.84 38.66
N ALA A 355 13.50 44.95 39.25
CA ALA A 355 14.63 45.35 40.06
C ALA A 355 15.75 45.96 39.19
N ALA A 356 16.42 46.98 39.74
CA ALA A 356 17.58 47.61 39.10
C ALA A 356 18.69 46.59 38.77
N ASN A 357 19.31 46.74 37.61
CA ASN A 357 20.44 45.95 37.13
C ASN A 357 20.17 44.44 37.08
N ARG A 358 18.91 44.06 36.83
CA ARG A 358 18.51 42.68 36.58
C ARG A 358 17.71 42.58 35.29
N ASP A 359 17.89 41.46 34.61
CA ASP A 359 17.01 41.05 33.52
C ASP A 359 15.80 40.33 34.14
N ASN A 360 14.62 40.90 33.97
CA ASN A 360 13.37 40.38 34.52
C ASN A 360 12.59 39.74 33.37
N VAL A 361 12.21 38.46 33.53
CA VAL A 361 11.57 37.67 32.47
C VAL A 361 10.11 37.40 32.81
N VAL A 362 9.24 37.62 31.82
CA VAL A 362 7.82 37.29 31.90
C VAL A 362 7.38 36.59 30.63
N TYR A 363 6.59 35.52 30.79
CA TYR A 363 6.05 34.74 29.69
C TYR A 363 4.60 35.11 29.44
N PHE A 364 4.25 35.45 28.20
CA PHE A 364 2.86 35.53 27.77
C PHE A 364 2.39 34.14 27.36
N LYS A 365 1.38 33.59 28.05
CA LYS A 365 0.87 32.23 27.84
C LYS A 365 -0.63 32.22 27.55
N ALA A 366 -1.09 31.18 26.87
CA ALA A 366 -2.51 30.90 26.63
C ALA A 366 -2.75 29.39 26.58
N GLN A 367 -3.95 28.97 26.98
CA GLN A 367 -4.42 27.61 26.80
C GLN A 367 -5.09 27.48 25.43
N LEU A 368 -4.66 26.51 24.63
CA LEU A 368 -5.21 26.27 23.29
C LEU A 368 -6.45 25.39 23.36
N ASN A 369 -7.42 25.69 22.51
CA ASN A 369 -8.57 24.82 22.26
C ASN A 369 -8.10 23.46 21.73
N LYS A 370 -8.67 22.36 22.24
CA LYS A 370 -8.37 20.98 21.78
C LYS A 370 -8.82 20.71 20.34
N LEU A 371 -9.80 21.47 19.85
CA LEU A 371 -10.37 21.35 18.51
C LEU A 371 -9.64 22.22 17.47
N LEU A 372 -8.60 22.95 17.87
CA LEU A 372 -7.83 23.79 16.96
C LEU A 372 -7.14 22.92 15.89
N PRO A 373 -7.31 23.22 14.58
CA PRO A 373 -6.61 22.52 13.51
C PRO A 373 -5.09 22.64 13.63
N ALA A 374 -4.38 21.61 13.14
CA ALA A 374 -2.93 21.65 13.04
C ALA A 374 -2.46 22.45 11.82
N ASN A 375 -1.22 22.94 11.88
CA ASN A 375 -0.57 23.78 10.88
C ASN A 375 -1.15 25.19 10.73
N GLU A 376 -2.00 25.63 11.67
CA GLU A 376 -2.42 27.02 11.77
C GLU A 376 -1.31 27.87 12.37
N LYS A 377 -1.16 29.09 11.88
CA LYS A 377 -0.02 29.95 12.18
C LYS A 377 -0.48 31.20 12.92
N TYR A 378 0.22 31.52 14.00
CA TYR A 378 -0.13 32.61 14.91
C TYR A 378 1.06 33.50 15.20
N LYS A 379 0.80 34.76 15.53
CA LYS A 379 1.83 35.71 15.93
C LYS A 379 1.33 36.56 17.09
N ALA A 380 2.03 36.50 18.21
CA ALA A 380 1.82 37.40 19.33
C ALA A 380 2.78 38.59 19.22
N THR A 381 2.28 39.80 19.48
CA THR A 381 3.03 41.05 19.34
C THR A 381 2.84 41.93 20.56
N LEU A 382 3.91 42.25 21.27
CA LEU A 382 3.92 43.25 22.33
C LEU A 382 3.90 44.66 21.71
N VAL A 383 2.82 45.39 21.98
CA VAL A 383 2.56 46.73 21.45
C VAL A 383 3.15 47.77 22.40
N MET A 384 4.36 48.24 22.09
CA MET A 384 5.13 49.13 22.98
C MET A 384 4.44 50.48 23.24
N ALA A 385 3.78 51.06 22.25
CA ALA A 385 2.98 52.30 22.42
C ALA A 385 1.84 52.16 23.46
N GLY A 386 1.38 50.94 23.73
CA GLY A 386 0.36 50.62 24.73
C GLY A 386 0.93 50.10 26.06
N THR A 387 2.24 50.16 26.28
CA THR A 387 2.91 49.65 27.49
C THR A 387 3.26 50.82 28.41
N GLU A 388 2.99 50.69 29.71
CA GLU A 388 3.23 51.77 30.71
C GLU A 388 4.22 51.30 31.77
N VAL A 389 5.29 52.08 31.94
CA VAL A 389 6.33 51.86 32.95
C VAL A 389 6.41 53.09 33.85
N THR A 390 6.44 52.89 35.15
CA THR A 390 6.59 53.97 36.14
C THR A 390 7.89 53.81 36.92
N SER A 391 8.55 54.92 37.22
CA SER A 391 9.66 54.97 38.18
C SER A 391 9.20 54.64 39.61
N GLU A 392 10.14 54.41 40.53
CA GLU A 392 9.82 54.28 41.96
C GLU A 392 9.07 55.50 42.53
N ALA A 393 9.31 56.70 41.98
CA ALA A 393 8.61 57.93 42.36
C ALA A 393 7.19 58.05 41.74
N GLY A 394 6.76 57.07 40.94
CA GLY A 394 5.42 57.00 40.34
C GLY A 394 5.25 57.75 39.01
N GLY A 395 6.28 58.46 38.52
CA GLY A 395 6.25 59.13 37.22
C GLY A 395 6.43 58.15 36.05
N LEU A 396 5.75 58.39 34.92
CA LEU A 396 5.86 57.59 33.70
C LEU A 396 7.28 57.68 33.12
N VAL A 397 7.82 56.55 32.70
CA VAL A 397 9.15 56.41 32.08
C VAL A 397 8.96 55.85 30.68
N VAL A 398 9.63 56.47 29.70
CA VAL A 398 9.65 55.96 28.33
C VAL A 398 10.50 54.69 28.29
N ALA A 399 9.94 53.61 27.76
CA ALA A 399 10.64 52.36 27.56
C ALA A 399 11.03 52.18 26.08
N GLU A 400 12.15 51.52 25.83
CA GLU A 400 12.65 51.23 24.49
C GLU A 400 12.56 49.73 24.17
N PRO A 401 12.44 49.33 22.89
CA PRO A 401 12.25 50.20 21.74
C PRO A 401 10.82 50.77 21.68
N ALA A 402 10.65 51.90 21.00
CA ALA A 402 9.32 52.43 20.68
C ALA A 402 8.52 51.56 19.66
N THR A 403 9.20 50.66 18.94
CA THR A 403 8.59 49.78 17.93
C THR A 403 7.93 48.55 18.55
N GLU A 404 6.92 47.99 17.88
CA GLU A 404 6.31 46.72 18.28
C GLU A 404 7.34 45.58 18.32
N LEU A 405 7.22 44.71 19.33
CA LEU A 405 8.08 43.54 19.51
C LEU A 405 7.26 42.28 19.29
N ALA A 406 7.49 41.59 18.18
CA ALA A 406 6.71 40.41 17.82
C ALA A 406 7.46 39.10 18.02
N SER A 407 6.71 38.07 18.37
CA SER A 407 7.15 36.68 18.25
C SER A 407 7.36 36.30 16.77
N PRO A 408 8.15 35.25 16.49
CA PRO A 408 8.05 34.54 15.23
C PRO A 408 6.67 33.94 15.03
N GLU A 409 6.42 33.47 13.82
CA GLU A 409 5.19 32.74 13.52
C GLU A 409 5.20 31.38 14.25
N LEU A 410 4.17 31.16 15.06
CA LEU A 410 3.94 29.97 15.88
C LEU A 410 2.96 29.05 15.16
N THR A 411 3.38 27.82 14.87
CA THR A 411 2.54 26.84 14.14
C THR A 411 1.87 25.88 15.11
N SER A 412 0.55 25.69 15.02
CA SER A 412 -0.17 24.71 15.82
C SER A 412 0.23 23.29 15.41
N LEU A 413 0.55 22.44 16.38
CA LEU A 413 0.82 21.02 16.15
C LEU A 413 -0.26 20.17 16.82
N SER A 414 -0.80 19.21 16.06
CA SER A 414 -1.63 18.15 16.63
C SER A 414 -0.77 17.28 17.52
N LEU A 415 -1.14 17.20 18.80
CA LEU A 415 -0.64 16.20 19.74
C LEU A 415 -1.46 14.89 19.70
N ALA A 416 -2.42 14.76 18.79
CA ALA A 416 -3.32 13.62 18.77
C ALA A 416 -2.90 12.54 17.77
N LEU A 417 -2.99 11.27 18.17
CA LEU A 417 -3.04 10.12 17.27
C LEU A 417 -4.27 10.27 16.38
N LYS A 418 -4.12 10.26 15.05
CA LYS A 418 -5.26 10.36 14.13
C LYS A 418 -5.78 8.98 13.74
N VAL A 419 -7.10 8.80 13.76
CA VAL A 419 -7.80 7.59 13.33
C VAL A 419 -8.64 7.90 12.09
N GLU A 420 -8.49 7.10 11.04
CA GLU A 420 -9.18 7.24 9.74
C GLU A 420 -9.63 5.87 9.23
N SER A 421 -10.63 5.80 8.36
CA SER A 421 -10.92 4.53 7.67
C SER A 421 -9.75 4.15 6.79
N SER A 422 -9.43 2.86 6.76
CA SER A 422 -8.38 2.33 5.88
C SER A 422 -8.90 2.03 4.47
N GLY A 423 -10.21 1.93 4.27
CA GLY A 423 -10.82 1.37 3.06
C GLY A 423 -10.53 -0.11 2.82
N ASN A 424 -9.80 -0.79 3.73
CA ASN A 424 -9.43 -2.19 3.63
C ASN A 424 -9.61 -2.90 4.99
N PRO A 425 -10.53 -3.86 5.14
CA PRO A 425 -11.34 -4.48 4.09
C PRO A 425 -12.35 -3.51 3.47
N GLY A 426 -12.50 -3.58 2.15
CA GLY A 426 -13.69 -3.04 1.48
C GLY A 426 -14.91 -3.91 1.77
N SER A 427 -16.08 -3.54 1.25
CA SER A 427 -17.30 -4.30 1.50
C SER A 427 -17.22 -5.74 0.99
N LYS A 428 -17.64 -6.70 1.83
CA LYS A 428 -17.58 -8.14 1.54
C LYS A 428 -18.87 -8.84 1.96
N THR A 429 -19.15 -9.97 1.32
CA THR A 429 -20.28 -10.84 1.68
C THR A 429 -19.78 -12.06 2.43
N TYR A 430 -20.40 -12.39 3.55
CA TYR A 430 -20.16 -13.64 4.28
C TYR A 430 -21.48 -14.36 4.54
N VAL A 431 -21.40 -15.67 4.62
CA VAL A 431 -22.54 -16.51 5.00
C VAL A 431 -22.48 -16.72 6.51
N ARG A 432 -23.65 -16.90 7.12
CA ARG A 432 -23.75 -17.25 8.54
C ARG A 432 -22.80 -18.40 8.92
N GLY A 433 -22.27 -18.38 10.13
CA GLY A 433 -21.26 -19.34 10.59
C GLY A 433 -19.83 -19.08 10.13
N ALA A 434 -19.60 -18.18 9.15
CA ALA A 434 -18.26 -17.82 8.71
C ALA A 434 -17.37 -17.32 9.87
N LYS A 435 -16.11 -17.76 9.87
CA LYS A 435 -15.12 -17.46 10.91
C LYS A 435 -14.08 -16.47 10.43
N GLY A 436 -13.70 -15.53 11.29
CA GLY A 436 -12.71 -14.49 10.97
C GLY A 436 -13.10 -13.62 9.76
N ALA A 437 -14.38 -13.32 9.58
CA ALA A 437 -14.87 -12.43 8.53
C ALA A 437 -14.24 -11.04 8.69
N ASP A 438 -13.63 -10.51 7.63
CA ASP A 438 -13.13 -9.14 7.60
C ASP A 438 -14.30 -8.14 7.68
N ILE A 439 -14.44 -7.40 8.78
CA ILE A 439 -15.60 -6.50 9.01
C ILE A 439 -15.26 -5.03 8.77
N ALA A 440 -14.19 -4.53 9.41
CA ALA A 440 -13.80 -3.12 9.34
C ALA A 440 -12.27 -2.98 9.44
N GLY A 441 -11.72 -1.87 8.95
CA GLY A 441 -10.30 -1.60 9.05
C GLY A 441 -10.04 -0.11 9.27
N LEU A 442 -9.23 0.21 10.27
CA LEU A 442 -8.89 1.59 10.64
C LEU A 442 -7.39 1.83 10.54
N THR A 443 -7.02 3.00 10.03
CA THR A 443 -5.65 3.52 9.97
C THR A 443 -5.41 4.44 11.17
N PHE A 444 -4.37 4.16 11.92
CA PHE A 444 -3.90 4.95 13.05
C PHE A 444 -2.59 5.64 12.67
N LYS A 445 -2.55 6.97 12.70
CA LYS A 445 -1.38 7.79 12.33
C LYS A 445 -0.78 8.40 13.58
N ALA A 446 0.43 7.99 13.92
CA ALA A 446 1.17 8.48 15.07
C ALA A 446 1.54 9.95 14.92
N THR A 447 1.66 10.63 16.06
CA THR A 447 2.22 11.99 16.11
C THR A 447 3.65 12.00 15.58
N ILE A 448 4.11 13.14 15.07
CA ILE A 448 5.51 13.30 14.62
C ILE A 448 6.49 13.48 15.80
N GLN A 449 6.00 13.76 17.00
CA GLN A 449 6.84 14.09 18.16
C GLN A 449 7.31 12.88 18.96
N ALA A 450 6.47 11.85 19.07
CA ALA A 450 6.80 10.63 19.81
C ALA A 450 6.04 9.43 19.24
N PRO A 451 6.59 8.21 19.41
CA PRO A 451 5.84 6.99 19.16
C PRO A 451 4.57 6.93 20.00
N ASN A 452 3.53 6.30 19.45
CA ASN A 452 2.27 6.09 20.16
C ASN A 452 2.05 4.60 20.41
N VAL A 453 1.55 4.29 21.60
CA VAL A 453 1.18 2.94 21.99
C VAL A 453 -0.30 2.92 22.33
N ILE A 454 -1.10 2.19 21.55
CA ILE A 454 -2.53 2.00 21.83
C ILE A 454 -2.65 0.92 22.91
N LYS A 455 -3.28 1.28 24.04
CA LYS A 455 -3.53 0.42 25.21
C LYS A 455 -4.95 -0.11 25.26
N ALA A 456 -5.91 0.64 24.71
CA ALA A 456 -7.27 0.19 24.56
C ALA A 456 -7.93 0.85 23.34
N VAL A 457 -8.90 0.16 22.76
CA VAL A 457 -9.80 0.70 21.72
C VAL A 457 -11.17 0.05 21.87
N THR A 458 -12.22 0.86 21.82
CA THR A 458 -13.62 0.41 21.79
C THR A 458 -14.20 0.66 20.41
N PHE A 459 -14.80 -0.37 19.83
CA PHE A 459 -15.55 -0.27 18.57
C PHE A 459 -17.05 -0.29 18.86
N GLN A 460 -17.81 0.56 18.20
CA GLN A 460 -19.26 0.52 18.13
C GLN A 460 -19.69 -0.22 16.85
N GLY A 461 -20.46 -1.28 17.01
CA GLY A 461 -21.09 -1.99 15.91
C GLY A 461 -22.37 -1.29 15.45
N TYR A 462 -22.62 -1.33 14.15
CA TYR A 462 -23.85 -0.84 13.54
C TYR A 462 -24.41 -1.89 12.58
N VAL A 463 -25.74 -1.97 12.49
CA VAL A 463 -26.47 -2.96 11.68
C VAL A 463 -27.56 -2.29 10.84
N ASP A 464 -27.84 -2.85 9.66
CA ASP A 464 -28.90 -2.47 8.70
C ASP A 464 -29.61 -3.75 8.23
N ASN A 465 -30.89 -3.92 8.56
CA ASN A 465 -31.66 -5.16 8.42
C ASN A 465 -32.46 -5.27 7.10
N GLU A 466 -32.56 -4.21 6.29
CA GLU A 466 -33.37 -4.24 5.05
C GLU A 466 -32.81 -3.42 3.88
N GLY A 467 -31.65 -2.80 4.06
CA GLY A 467 -30.89 -2.19 2.98
C GLY A 467 -31.45 -0.87 2.43
N LEU A 468 -32.47 -0.31 3.09
CA LEU A 468 -33.18 0.92 2.67
C LEU A 468 -32.98 2.09 3.65
N SER A 469 -32.41 1.86 4.84
CA SER A 469 -32.22 2.82 5.93
C SER A 469 -30.72 3.10 6.20
N ASN A 470 -30.42 3.96 7.16
CA ASN A 470 -29.04 4.16 7.66
C ASN A 470 -28.71 3.05 8.67
N PHE A 471 -27.43 2.69 8.80
CA PHE A 471 -27.00 1.77 9.85
C PHE A 471 -27.31 2.33 11.25
N LEU A 472 -27.90 1.50 12.12
CA LEU A 472 -28.24 1.85 13.49
C LEU A 472 -27.24 1.23 14.49
N PRO A 473 -26.81 1.98 15.52
CA PRO A 473 -25.87 1.47 16.50
C PRO A 473 -26.50 0.36 17.35
N GLY A 474 -25.81 -0.77 17.46
CA GLY A 474 -26.17 -1.87 18.36
C GLY A 474 -27.31 -2.77 17.89
N SER A 475 -28.43 -2.21 17.44
CA SER A 475 -29.57 -2.97 16.97
C SER A 475 -30.39 -2.19 15.96
N ASP A 476 -31.02 -2.93 15.06
CA ASP A 476 -31.99 -2.44 14.09
C ASP A 476 -33.28 -3.25 14.21
N SER A 477 -34.42 -2.59 14.05
CA SER A 477 -35.77 -3.15 14.20
C SER A 477 -36.66 -2.94 12.99
N ASP A 478 -36.13 -2.29 11.96
CA ASP A 478 -36.86 -2.10 10.72
C ASP A 478 -37.16 -3.51 10.12
N GLY A 479 -38.35 -3.69 9.55
CA GLY A 479 -38.83 -5.01 9.08
C GLY A 479 -39.51 -5.92 10.13
N GLY A 480 -39.63 -5.49 11.39
CA GLY A 480 -40.50 -6.15 12.39
C GLY A 480 -39.88 -7.28 13.20
N MET A 481 -38.61 -7.62 12.95
CA MET A 481 -37.75 -8.40 13.86
C MET A 481 -36.56 -7.54 14.27
N VAL A 482 -36.17 -7.61 15.55
CA VAL A 482 -35.01 -6.88 16.06
C VAL A 482 -33.76 -7.72 15.80
N THR A 483 -32.87 -7.21 14.96
CA THR A 483 -31.54 -7.80 14.74
C THR A 483 -30.51 -6.97 15.48
N THR A 484 -29.78 -7.58 16.42
CA THR A 484 -28.67 -6.91 17.11
C THR A 484 -27.33 -7.26 16.46
N VAL A 485 -26.33 -6.37 16.62
CA VAL A 485 -24.93 -6.61 16.20
C VAL A 485 -24.41 -7.93 16.76
N ARG A 486 -24.79 -8.28 18.00
CA ARG A 486 -24.38 -9.53 18.66
C ARG A 486 -25.07 -10.77 18.09
N ASP A 487 -26.27 -10.63 17.52
CA ASP A 487 -26.95 -11.75 16.86
C ASP A 487 -26.23 -12.12 15.57
N LEU A 488 -25.74 -11.11 14.83
CA LEU A 488 -24.97 -11.31 13.60
C LEU A 488 -23.53 -11.75 13.87
N VAL A 489 -22.85 -11.12 14.83
CA VAL A 489 -21.42 -11.35 15.13
C VAL A 489 -21.24 -11.72 16.59
N SER A 490 -20.77 -12.94 16.82
CA SER A 490 -20.63 -13.52 18.15
C SER A 490 -19.43 -12.97 18.94
N SER A 491 -18.33 -12.70 18.25
CA SER A 491 -17.11 -12.12 18.82
C SER A 491 -16.27 -11.48 17.72
N VAL A 492 -15.37 -10.57 18.11
CA VAL A 492 -14.43 -9.91 17.21
C VAL A 492 -13.00 -9.94 17.74
N SER A 493 -12.04 -9.92 16.83
CA SER A 493 -10.60 -9.90 17.10
C SER A 493 -9.93 -8.85 16.21
N LEU A 494 -8.85 -8.25 16.70
CA LEU A 494 -8.02 -7.30 15.97
C LEU A 494 -6.79 -7.99 15.40
N TYR A 495 -6.51 -7.72 14.13
CA TYR A 495 -5.34 -8.21 13.42
C TYR A 495 -4.57 -7.05 12.78
N ASP A 496 -3.26 -7.21 12.62
CA ASP A 496 -2.50 -6.34 11.74
C ASP A 496 -2.66 -6.76 10.26
N THR A 497 -2.08 -5.97 9.36
CA THR A 497 -2.13 -6.25 7.91
C THR A 497 -1.33 -7.49 7.48
N ALA A 498 -0.42 -7.99 8.32
CA ALA A 498 0.29 -9.25 8.11
C ALA A 498 -0.55 -10.47 8.56
N GLY A 499 -1.69 -10.24 9.23
CA GLY A 499 -2.57 -11.27 9.75
C GLY A 499 -2.19 -11.77 11.14
N ALA A 500 -1.28 -11.10 11.86
CA ALA A 500 -0.97 -11.42 13.23
C ALA A 500 -2.07 -10.90 14.18
N LEU A 501 -2.42 -11.69 15.19
CA LEU A 501 -3.42 -11.32 16.19
C LEU A 501 -2.85 -10.22 17.11
N VAL A 502 -3.54 -9.09 17.17
CA VAL A 502 -3.19 -7.94 18.03
C VAL A 502 -4.00 -7.95 19.33
N GLY A 503 -5.25 -8.40 19.29
CA GLY A 503 -6.09 -8.51 20.48
C GLY A 503 -7.42 -9.24 20.23
N GLY A 504 -8.01 -9.77 21.30
CA GLY A 504 -9.24 -10.56 21.25
C GLY A 504 -9.02 -12.08 21.20
N PRO A 505 -10.08 -12.88 20.97
CA PRO A 505 -11.45 -12.43 20.71
C PRO A 505 -12.10 -11.76 21.92
N VAL A 506 -12.91 -10.74 21.67
CA VAL A 506 -13.76 -10.06 22.68
C VAL A 506 -15.23 -10.23 22.31
N PRO A 507 -16.14 -10.35 23.31
CA PRO A 507 -17.56 -10.44 23.06
C PRO A 507 -18.14 -9.09 22.65
N ILE A 508 -19.30 -9.13 21.98
CA ILE A 508 -20.10 -7.94 21.69
C ILE A 508 -21.05 -7.66 22.86
N SER A 509 -21.11 -6.41 23.34
CA SER A 509 -22.02 -5.98 24.40
C SER A 509 -23.49 -5.97 23.93
N LEU A 510 -24.43 -5.77 24.86
CA LEU A 510 -25.84 -5.57 24.51
C LEU A 510 -26.09 -4.30 23.68
N THR A 511 -25.19 -3.32 23.75
CA THR A 511 -25.25 -2.08 22.97
C THR A 511 -24.45 -2.16 21.66
N GLY A 512 -23.92 -3.33 21.31
CA GLY A 512 -23.13 -3.54 20.09
C GLY A 512 -21.66 -3.13 20.20
N GLN A 513 -21.14 -2.88 21.40
CA GLN A 513 -19.76 -2.45 21.59
C GLN A 513 -18.80 -3.63 21.75
N ALA A 514 -17.59 -3.50 21.21
CA ALA A 514 -16.48 -4.42 21.39
C ALA A 514 -15.27 -3.66 21.97
N ALA A 515 -14.98 -3.90 23.25
CA ALA A 515 -13.89 -3.21 23.95
C ALA A 515 -12.64 -4.11 24.03
N PHE A 516 -11.53 -3.63 23.47
CA PHE A 516 -10.22 -4.25 23.56
C PHE A 516 -9.39 -3.49 24.59
N THR A 517 -8.93 -4.16 25.64
CA THR A 517 -8.09 -3.58 26.70
C THR A 517 -6.78 -4.35 26.83
N GLY A 518 -5.76 -3.72 27.44
CA GLY A 518 -4.46 -4.36 27.64
C GLY A 518 -3.64 -4.54 26.35
N LEU A 519 -3.96 -3.76 25.31
CA LEU A 519 -3.20 -3.77 24.07
C LEU A 519 -1.80 -3.17 24.29
N ASN A 520 -0.87 -3.53 23.41
CA ASN A 520 0.46 -2.93 23.36
C ASN A 520 0.88 -2.68 21.91
N PHE A 521 -0.01 -2.04 21.15
CA PHE A 521 0.19 -1.81 19.72
C PHE A 521 1.02 -0.54 19.50
N TYR A 522 2.27 -0.71 19.07
CA TYR A 522 3.26 0.35 18.91
C TYR A 522 3.26 0.91 17.48
N ILE A 523 3.20 2.23 17.36
CA ILE A 523 3.29 2.96 16.09
C ILE A 523 4.44 3.97 16.22
N PRO A 524 5.51 3.86 15.41
CA PRO A 524 6.62 4.80 15.46
C PRO A 524 6.17 6.24 15.15
N ALA A 525 6.91 7.22 15.67
CA ALA A 525 6.63 8.64 15.41
C ALA A 525 6.54 8.94 13.90
N GLY A 526 5.49 9.65 13.49
CA GLY A 526 5.21 10.04 12.11
C GLY A 526 4.79 8.89 11.17
N GLN A 527 4.67 7.65 11.68
CA GLN A 527 4.24 6.50 10.88
C GLN A 527 2.74 6.23 11.03
N SER A 528 2.22 5.40 10.13
CA SER A 528 0.83 4.93 10.17
C SER A 528 0.79 3.41 10.27
N ALA A 529 -0.22 2.88 10.96
CA ALA A 529 -0.46 1.45 11.04
C ALA A 529 -1.96 1.16 10.88
N VAL A 530 -2.30 0.01 10.29
CA VAL A 530 -3.68 -0.40 10.05
C VAL A 530 -4.01 -1.60 10.93
N LEU A 531 -5.15 -1.54 11.61
CA LEU A 531 -5.75 -2.70 12.28
C LEU A 531 -7.03 -3.10 11.55
N ILE A 532 -7.18 -4.41 11.35
CA ILE A 532 -8.34 -5.04 10.74
C ILE A 532 -9.13 -5.72 11.86
N LEU A 533 -10.40 -5.33 11.99
CA LEU A 533 -11.36 -5.99 12.86
C LEU A 533 -11.99 -7.15 12.10
N ARG A 534 -11.78 -8.37 12.61
CA ARG A 534 -12.40 -9.60 12.11
C ARG A 534 -13.40 -10.13 13.10
N GLY A 535 -14.53 -10.65 12.63
CA GLY A 535 -15.57 -11.22 13.48
C GLY A 535 -16.01 -12.61 13.06
N ASP A 536 -16.53 -13.34 14.03
CA ASP A 536 -17.16 -14.63 13.83
C ASP A 536 -18.66 -14.43 13.62
N ILE A 537 -19.11 -14.65 12.39
CA ILE A 537 -20.52 -14.58 12.04
C ILE A 537 -21.25 -15.73 12.74
N SER A 538 -22.34 -15.41 13.43
CA SER A 538 -23.16 -16.38 14.15
C SER A 538 -23.70 -17.44 13.20
N SER A 539 -23.67 -18.71 13.60
CA SER A 539 -24.26 -19.82 12.82
C SER A 539 -25.75 -20.01 13.11
N THR A 540 -26.26 -19.40 14.19
CA THR A 540 -27.64 -19.55 14.66
C THR A 540 -28.50 -18.32 14.37
N VAL A 541 -27.93 -17.29 13.74
CA VAL A 541 -28.69 -16.10 13.35
C VAL A 541 -29.79 -16.46 12.37
N GLU A 542 -31.00 -15.97 12.65
CA GLU A 542 -32.14 -16.08 11.76
C GLU A 542 -32.14 -14.87 10.83
N LEU A 543 -31.86 -15.12 9.55
CA LEU A 543 -31.82 -14.10 8.51
C LEU A 543 -33.04 -14.24 7.60
N GLY A 544 -33.57 -13.10 7.18
CA GLY A 544 -34.63 -13.00 6.19
C GLY A 544 -34.16 -13.36 4.77
N THR A 545 -34.97 -13.00 3.77
CA THR A 545 -34.61 -13.14 2.35
C THR A 545 -33.77 -11.97 1.85
N VAL A 546 -33.80 -10.83 2.54
CA VAL A 546 -32.90 -9.69 2.31
C VAL A 546 -31.66 -9.91 3.20
N PRO A 547 -30.44 -9.77 2.66
CA PRO A 547 -29.23 -9.87 3.47
C PRO A 547 -29.04 -8.66 4.38
N ASP A 548 -28.76 -8.94 5.65
CA ASP A 548 -28.42 -7.91 6.64
C ASP A 548 -27.00 -7.38 6.39
N LYS A 549 -26.73 -6.16 6.83
CA LYS A 549 -25.39 -5.56 6.78
C LYS A 549 -24.93 -5.19 8.17
N ILE A 550 -23.63 -5.30 8.38
CA ILE A 550 -22.97 -4.94 9.63
C ILE A 550 -21.67 -4.21 9.35
N THR A 551 -21.35 -3.26 10.21
CA THR A 551 -20.07 -2.57 10.21
C THR A 551 -19.68 -2.21 11.64
N PHE A 552 -18.42 -1.83 11.83
CA PHE A 552 -17.92 -1.32 13.10
C PHE A 552 -17.14 -0.04 12.85
N ASP A 553 -17.21 0.84 13.83
CA ASP A 553 -16.48 2.11 13.81
C ASP A 553 -15.96 2.47 15.20
N VAL A 554 -15.04 3.41 15.25
CA VAL A 554 -14.70 4.11 16.49
C VAL A 554 -15.60 5.35 16.54
N GLU A 555 -16.56 5.38 17.48
CA GLU A 555 -17.53 6.47 17.51
C GLU A 555 -16.84 7.80 17.80
N ASN A 556 -16.05 7.88 18.87
CA ASN A 556 -15.26 9.05 19.21
C ASN A 556 -13.87 8.66 19.71
N ALA A 557 -12.84 8.86 18.88
CA ALA A 557 -11.49 8.40 19.21
C ALA A 557 -10.94 8.95 20.54
N ASP A 558 -11.31 10.16 20.96
CA ASP A 558 -10.83 10.74 22.23
C ASP A 558 -11.38 10.00 23.46
N GLN A 559 -12.55 9.39 23.34
CA GLN A 559 -13.21 8.65 24.43
C GLN A 559 -13.02 7.14 24.32
N ASP A 560 -12.95 6.64 23.09
CA ASP A 560 -12.93 5.21 22.79
C ASP A 560 -11.53 4.63 22.71
N LEU A 561 -10.47 5.46 22.65
CA LEU A 561 -9.08 5.00 22.69
C LEU A 561 -8.37 5.43 23.97
N VAL A 562 -7.47 4.56 24.41
CA VAL A 562 -6.43 4.92 25.39
C VAL A 562 -5.08 4.80 24.70
N VAL A 563 -4.41 5.93 24.49
CA VAL A 563 -3.11 6.03 23.83
C VAL A 563 -2.09 6.62 24.79
N VAL A 564 -0.87 6.08 24.80
CA VAL A 564 0.25 6.62 25.58
C VAL A 564 1.49 6.83 24.71
N ASP A 565 2.40 7.70 25.15
CA ASP A 565 3.75 7.81 24.59
C ASP A 565 4.69 6.72 25.18
N GLU A 566 5.95 6.70 24.75
CA GLU A 566 6.98 5.76 25.23
C GLU A 566 7.28 5.91 26.74
N ARG A 567 6.89 7.03 27.35
CA ARG A 567 7.06 7.33 28.78
C ARG A 567 5.79 7.00 29.59
N GLY A 568 4.73 6.53 28.93
CA GLY A 568 3.45 6.19 29.56
C GLY A 568 2.52 7.39 29.78
N ASN A 569 2.84 8.57 29.24
CA ASN A 569 1.96 9.73 29.32
C ASN A 569 0.80 9.57 28.35
N SER A 570 -0.42 9.95 28.75
CA SER A 570 -1.58 9.94 27.87
C SER A 570 -1.39 10.85 26.65
N VAL A 571 -1.72 10.31 25.48
CA VAL A 571 -1.75 11.01 24.20
C VAL A 571 -3.21 11.09 23.76
N LEU A 572 -3.65 12.25 23.28
CA LEU A 572 -5.01 12.42 22.76
C LEU A 572 -5.19 11.59 21.48
N ALA A 573 -6.42 11.22 21.15
CA ALA A 573 -6.74 10.62 19.87
C ALA A 573 -7.85 11.44 19.18
N SER A 574 -7.79 11.54 17.86
CA SER A 574 -8.77 12.26 17.06
C SER A 574 -9.25 11.42 15.88
N GLY A 575 -10.50 11.61 15.48
CA GLY A 575 -11.19 10.78 14.50
C GLY A 575 -12.58 10.43 15.03
N HIS A 576 -13.60 11.00 14.40
CA HIS A 576 -15.01 10.72 14.74
C HIS A 576 -15.61 9.91 13.61
N GLN A 577 -16.11 8.72 13.92
CA GLN A 577 -16.71 7.80 12.94
C GLN A 577 -15.86 7.67 11.67
N PRO A 578 -14.58 7.23 11.79
CA PRO A 578 -13.66 7.17 10.66
C PRO A 578 -14.18 6.35 9.47
N ASN A 579 -15.02 5.34 9.70
CA ASN A 579 -15.67 4.57 8.63
C ASN A 579 -17.02 5.15 8.16
N GLY A 580 -17.49 6.26 8.72
CA GLY A 580 -18.72 6.95 8.31
C GLY A 580 -19.95 6.59 9.17
N GLY A 581 -19.78 5.87 10.27
CA GLY A 581 -20.83 5.60 11.26
C GLY A 581 -22.14 5.10 10.63
N PRO A 582 -23.28 5.80 10.82
CA PRO A 582 -24.58 5.42 10.24
C PRO A 582 -24.63 5.30 8.71
N LYS A 583 -23.63 5.81 7.98
CA LYS A 583 -23.50 5.71 6.52
C LYS A 583 -22.13 5.18 6.14
N ALA A 584 -21.78 4.03 6.70
CA ALA A 584 -20.44 3.49 6.57
C ALA A 584 -20.01 3.30 5.10
N GLY A 585 -18.78 3.72 4.78
CA GLY A 585 -18.20 3.57 3.45
C GLY A 585 -17.87 2.12 3.10
N ALA A 586 -17.45 1.34 4.09
CA ALA A 586 -17.25 -0.11 3.97
C ALA A 586 -18.09 -0.86 5.03
N PHE A 587 -18.68 -1.98 4.61
CA PHE A 587 -19.54 -2.81 5.46
C PHE A 587 -19.52 -4.28 5.02
N THR A 588 -19.89 -5.17 5.91
CA THR A 588 -20.07 -6.59 5.64
C THR A 588 -21.53 -6.92 5.40
N THR A 589 -21.84 -7.60 4.32
CA THR A 589 -23.15 -8.20 4.06
C THR A 589 -23.18 -9.63 4.60
N VAL A 590 -24.19 -9.97 5.40
CA VAL A 590 -24.39 -11.29 5.98
C VAL A 590 -25.55 -11.98 5.28
N LYS A 591 -25.29 -13.12 4.65
CA LYS A 591 -26.28 -13.94 3.96
C LYS A 591 -26.65 -15.18 4.75
N LYS A 592 -27.88 -15.64 4.55
CA LYS A 592 -28.38 -16.91 5.08
C LYS A 592 -27.64 -18.12 4.50
N ASN A 593 -27.52 -18.18 3.17
CA ASN A 593 -26.86 -19.26 2.44
C ASN A 593 -25.86 -18.67 1.44
N GLY A 594 -24.82 -19.44 1.10
CA GLY A 594 -24.07 -19.22 -0.13
C GLY A 594 -24.87 -19.76 -1.32
N THR A 595 -24.43 -19.45 -2.55
CA THR A 595 -25.11 -19.93 -3.76
C THR A 595 -24.24 -20.88 -4.55
N VAL A 596 -24.87 -21.83 -5.24
CA VAL A 596 -24.19 -22.71 -6.19
C VAL A 596 -25.00 -22.81 -7.47
N GLY A 597 -24.48 -22.23 -8.55
CA GLY A 597 -25.05 -22.40 -9.87
C GLY A 597 -24.69 -23.77 -10.44
N PHE A 598 -25.68 -24.67 -10.53
CA PHE A 598 -25.49 -25.99 -11.12
C PHE A 598 -25.83 -25.98 -12.61
N GLY A 599 -25.00 -26.68 -13.39
CA GLY A 599 -25.15 -26.75 -14.84
C GLY A 599 -24.84 -28.14 -15.36
N TRP A 600 -25.63 -28.63 -16.32
CA TRP A 600 -25.31 -29.77 -17.14
C TRP A 600 -25.36 -29.38 -18.61
N ALA A 601 -24.20 -29.47 -19.27
CA ALA A 601 -24.04 -29.22 -20.69
C ALA A 601 -23.77 -30.54 -21.41
N GLY A 602 -24.82 -31.16 -21.94
CA GLY A 602 -24.75 -32.38 -22.74
C GLY A 602 -24.14 -32.14 -24.13
N VAL A 603 -23.39 -33.13 -24.61
CA VAL A 603 -22.82 -33.17 -25.96
C VAL A 603 -23.82 -33.79 -26.93
N THR A 604 -23.97 -33.19 -28.11
CA THR A 604 -24.69 -33.81 -29.24
C THR A 604 -23.69 -34.11 -30.34
N ALA A 605 -23.49 -35.38 -30.65
CA ALA A 605 -22.50 -35.82 -31.64
C ALA A 605 -22.87 -37.19 -32.24
N THR A 606 -22.27 -37.48 -33.38
CA THR A 606 -22.23 -38.86 -33.91
C THR A 606 -20.96 -39.53 -33.40
N VAL A 607 -21.09 -40.73 -32.84
CA VAL A 607 -20.00 -41.42 -32.12
C VAL A 607 -19.87 -42.87 -32.56
N LEU A 608 -18.70 -43.46 -32.33
CA LEU A 608 -18.42 -44.84 -32.76
C LEU A 608 -18.61 -45.84 -31.64
N ALA A 609 -19.28 -46.95 -31.97
CA ALA A 609 -19.38 -48.12 -31.10
C ALA A 609 -17.99 -48.62 -30.67
N GLY A 610 -17.89 -49.14 -29.45
CA GLY A 610 -16.65 -49.66 -28.87
C GLY A 610 -15.69 -48.59 -28.31
N ARG A 611 -16.06 -47.31 -28.36
CA ARG A 611 -15.25 -46.20 -27.84
C ARG A 611 -15.81 -45.64 -26.54
N GLU A 612 -14.95 -44.94 -25.81
CA GLU A 612 -15.37 -44.08 -24.73
C GLU A 612 -15.59 -42.67 -25.28
N GLU A 613 -16.74 -42.08 -24.97
CA GLU A 613 -17.20 -40.83 -25.55
C GLU A 613 -17.69 -39.87 -24.47
N LEU A 614 -17.50 -38.57 -24.65
CA LEU A 614 -17.95 -37.56 -23.70
C LEU A 614 -19.47 -37.38 -23.81
N LEU A 615 -20.20 -37.62 -22.72
CA LEU A 615 -21.62 -37.31 -22.64
C LEU A 615 -21.87 -35.83 -22.37
N GLY A 616 -21.06 -35.21 -21.52
CA GLY A 616 -21.26 -33.81 -21.13
C GLY A 616 -20.41 -33.38 -19.94
N THR A 617 -20.56 -32.11 -19.60
CA THR A 617 -19.88 -31.49 -18.47
C THR A 617 -20.90 -31.02 -17.44
N PHE A 618 -20.79 -31.51 -16.21
CA PHE A 618 -21.48 -30.95 -15.05
C PHE A 618 -20.62 -29.86 -14.43
N SER A 619 -21.23 -28.75 -14.06
CA SER A 619 -20.54 -27.63 -13.43
C SER A 619 -21.25 -27.16 -12.16
N ALA A 620 -20.46 -26.75 -11.17
CA ALA A 620 -20.92 -26.10 -9.96
C ALA A 620 -20.14 -24.79 -9.78
N ASP A 621 -20.81 -23.64 -9.89
CA ASP A 621 -20.24 -22.31 -9.64
C ASP A 621 -20.64 -21.82 -8.25
N ALA A 622 -19.76 -22.02 -7.28
CA ALA A 622 -19.99 -21.62 -5.90
C ALA A 622 -19.68 -20.13 -5.70
N LYS A 623 -20.57 -19.39 -5.03
CA LYS A 623 -20.38 -17.99 -4.63
C LYS A 623 -20.65 -17.82 -3.14
N ASP A 624 -20.00 -16.84 -2.54
CA ASP A 624 -20.19 -16.39 -1.15
C ASP A 624 -19.86 -17.43 -0.05
N ASP A 625 -19.80 -18.72 -0.35
CA ASP A 625 -19.37 -19.77 0.57
C ASP A 625 -18.57 -20.87 -0.15
N GLN A 626 -17.89 -21.70 0.63
CA GLN A 626 -17.33 -22.96 0.18
C GLN A 626 -18.34 -24.08 0.41
N PHE A 627 -18.38 -25.03 -0.52
CA PHE A 627 -19.25 -26.20 -0.42
C PHE A 627 -18.46 -27.49 -0.59
N GLU A 628 -19.03 -28.59 -0.12
CA GLU A 628 -18.56 -29.95 -0.39
C GLU A 628 -19.65 -30.72 -1.11
N LEU A 629 -19.39 -31.17 -2.34
CA LEU A 629 -20.29 -31.99 -3.14
C LEU A 629 -20.05 -33.47 -2.87
N ARG A 630 -21.10 -34.21 -2.51
CA ARG A 630 -20.98 -35.59 -2.03
C ARG A 630 -21.64 -36.61 -2.95
N ASN A 631 -22.82 -36.28 -3.47
CA ASN A 631 -23.59 -37.18 -4.32
C ASN A 631 -24.03 -36.47 -5.61
N LEU A 632 -23.96 -37.17 -6.74
CA LEU A 632 -24.47 -36.72 -8.05
C LEU A 632 -25.17 -37.87 -8.76
N THR A 633 -26.30 -37.58 -9.40
CA THR A 633 -27.06 -38.57 -10.18
C THR A 633 -27.25 -38.12 -11.62
N PHE A 634 -26.98 -39.02 -12.57
CA PHE A 634 -27.31 -38.85 -13.98
C PHE A 634 -28.33 -39.89 -14.41
N ARG A 635 -29.17 -39.55 -15.39
CA ARG A 635 -30.18 -40.45 -15.93
C ARG A 635 -30.19 -40.44 -17.45
N GLN A 636 -30.49 -41.60 -18.03
CA GLN A 636 -30.80 -41.74 -19.44
C GLN A 636 -32.20 -41.19 -19.74
N VAL A 637 -32.39 -40.65 -20.95
CA VAL A 637 -33.64 -40.01 -21.37
C VAL A 637 -34.28 -40.82 -22.47
N GLY A 638 -35.54 -41.23 -22.27
CA GLY A 638 -36.27 -42.07 -23.23
C GLY A 638 -36.07 -43.59 -23.03
N GLY A 639 -35.43 -43.99 -21.93
CA GLY A 639 -35.16 -45.39 -21.58
C GLY A 639 -33.67 -45.75 -21.65
N PRO A 640 -33.28 -46.91 -21.12
CA PRO A 640 -31.90 -47.36 -21.14
C PRO A 640 -31.47 -47.75 -22.57
N ALA A 641 -30.45 -47.06 -23.08
CA ALA A 641 -29.79 -47.40 -24.34
C ALA A 641 -29.01 -48.70 -24.18
N LYS A 642 -29.22 -49.65 -25.10
CA LYS A 642 -28.56 -50.96 -25.08
C LYS A 642 -27.05 -50.85 -25.30
N THR A 643 -26.61 -49.84 -26.05
CA THR A 643 -25.20 -49.62 -26.37
C THR A 643 -24.41 -49.01 -25.21
N ALA A 644 -25.06 -48.33 -24.25
CA ALA A 644 -24.37 -47.67 -23.15
C ALA A 644 -24.04 -48.68 -22.03
N SER A 645 -22.75 -48.93 -21.78
CA SER A 645 -22.29 -49.96 -20.84
C SER A 645 -21.91 -49.40 -19.46
N GLU A 646 -20.76 -48.73 -19.38
CA GLU A 646 -20.20 -48.12 -18.18
C GLU A 646 -20.12 -46.60 -18.38
N VAL A 647 -20.15 -45.86 -17.29
CA VAL A 647 -19.87 -44.42 -17.29
C VAL A 647 -18.72 -44.11 -16.37
N ARG A 648 -17.92 -43.11 -16.77
CA ARG A 648 -16.79 -42.61 -16.00
C ARG A 648 -17.00 -41.13 -15.69
N LEU A 649 -17.09 -40.81 -14.41
CA LEU A 649 -17.08 -39.42 -13.93
C LEU A 649 -15.63 -39.03 -13.62
N SER A 650 -15.13 -38.02 -14.32
CA SER A 650 -13.78 -37.49 -14.19
C SER A 650 -13.82 -36.07 -13.61
N TYR A 651 -13.06 -35.81 -12.56
CA TYR A 651 -12.98 -34.49 -11.91
C TYR A 651 -11.63 -34.27 -11.23
N VAL A 652 -11.33 -33.01 -10.87
CA VAL A 652 -10.10 -32.68 -10.13
C VAL A 652 -10.41 -32.62 -8.64
N ALA A 653 -9.69 -33.41 -7.85
CA ALA A 653 -9.79 -33.40 -6.39
C ALA A 653 -9.06 -32.19 -5.78
N ALA A 654 -9.27 -31.95 -4.48
CA ALA A 654 -8.69 -30.81 -3.77
C ALA A 654 -7.14 -30.78 -3.77
N ASN A 655 -6.49 -31.93 -3.96
CA ASN A 655 -5.03 -32.04 -4.09
C ASN A 655 -4.51 -31.76 -5.52
N GLY A 656 -5.39 -31.38 -6.45
CA GLY A 656 -5.06 -31.10 -7.86
C GLY A 656 -4.97 -32.33 -8.75
N GLN A 657 -5.19 -33.55 -8.23
CA GLN A 657 -5.17 -34.77 -9.04
C GLN A 657 -6.51 -35.03 -9.73
N THR A 658 -6.45 -35.56 -10.94
CA THR A 658 -7.63 -36.09 -11.62
C THR A 658 -8.07 -37.42 -10.97
N VAL A 659 -9.34 -37.50 -10.63
CA VAL A 659 -10.00 -38.68 -10.07
C VAL A 659 -11.06 -39.16 -11.05
N ASP A 660 -11.02 -40.45 -11.34
CA ASP A 660 -12.00 -41.14 -12.18
C ASP A 660 -12.80 -42.14 -11.34
N LYS A 661 -14.13 -42.02 -11.37
CA LYS A 661 -15.04 -43.03 -10.83
C LYS A 661 -15.80 -43.69 -11.97
N ILE A 662 -15.68 -45.01 -12.08
CA ILE A 662 -16.35 -45.82 -13.10
C ILE A 662 -17.48 -46.58 -12.44
N LEU A 663 -18.69 -46.50 -13.00
CA LEU A 663 -19.88 -47.22 -12.56
C LEU A 663 -20.64 -47.77 -13.77
N SER A 664 -21.39 -48.84 -13.55
CA SER A 664 -22.38 -49.35 -14.51
C SER A 664 -23.74 -48.70 -14.27
N TRP A 665 -24.57 -48.63 -15.31
CA TRP A 665 -25.95 -48.16 -15.18
C TRP A 665 -26.79 -49.11 -14.30
N ALA A 666 -27.54 -48.54 -13.36
CA ALA A 666 -28.60 -49.22 -12.65
C ALA A 666 -29.93 -48.85 -13.30
N ASN A 667 -30.38 -49.67 -14.27
CA ASN A 667 -31.45 -49.35 -15.21
C ASN A 667 -31.11 -48.09 -16.03
N ASP A 668 -31.85 -47.00 -15.83
CA ASP A 668 -31.69 -45.73 -16.52
C ASP A 668 -30.92 -44.69 -15.70
N THR A 669 -30.42 -45.02 -14.50
CA THR A 669 -29.72 -44.04 -13.64
C THR A 669 -28.34 -44.52 -13.20
N VAL A 670 -27.51 -43.56 -12.81
CA VAL A 670 -26.22 -43.80 -12.17
C VAL A 670 -26.01 -42.74 -11.08
N THR A 671 -25.72 -43.19 -9.86
CA THR A 671 -25.48 -42.32 -8.71
C THR A 671 -24.03 -42.46 -8.26
N PHE A 672 -23.29 -41.37 -8.30
CA PHE A 672 -21.94 -41.27 -7.78
C PHE A 672 -22.01 -40.75 -6.35
N SER A 673 -21.74 -41.62 -5.37
CA SER A 673 -21.72 -41.27 -3.94
C SER A 673 -20.30 -41.12 -3.40
N ASN A 674 -20.19 -40.55 -2.19
CA ASN A 674 -18.92 -40.36 -1.47
C ASN A 674 -17.88 -39.63 -2.33
N LEU A 675 -18.30 -38.58 -3.05
CA LEU A 675 -17.43 -37.79 -3.91
C LEU A 675 -16.50 -36.88 -3.09
N ASN A 676 -17.04 -36.23 -2.06
CA ASN A 676 -16.35 -35.29 -1.15
C ASN A 676 -15.50 -34.25 -1.91
N VAL A 677 -16.06 -33.64 -2.95
CA VAL A 677 -15.35 -32.66 -3.78
C VAL A 677 -15.54 -31.27 -3.19
N ALA A 678 -14.44 -30.61 -2.87
CA ALA A 678 -14.45 -29.20 -2.50
C ALA A 678 -14.88 -28.34 -3.70
N LEU A 679 -15.90 -27.52 -3.49
CA LEU A 679 -16.33 -26.45 -4.37
C LEU A 679 -15.82 -25.13 -3.77
N PRO A 680 -14.68 -24.61 -4.26
CA PRO A 680 -14.08 -23.43 -3.65
C PRO A 680 -14.96 -22.20 -3.87
N ARG A 681 -14.98 -21.33 -2.86
CA ARG A 681 -15.70 -20.06 -2.89
C ARG A 681 -15.27 -19.23 -4.11
N ASP A 682 -16.26 -18.64 -4.76
CA ASP A 682 -16.13 -17.74 -5.91
C ASP A 682 -15.43 -18.39 -7.13
N LYS A 683 -15.54 -19.71 -7.27
CA LYS A 683 -14.96 -20.49 -8.38
C LYS A 683 -15.95 -21.51 -8.96
N LYS A 684 -15.82 -21.72 -10.27
CA LYS A 684 -16.49 -22.78 -11.01
C LYS A 684 -15.67 -24.07 -10.98
N THR A 685 -16.30 -25.17 -10.60
CA THR A 685 -15.75 -26.54 -10.63
C THR A 685 -16.46 -27.36 -11.69
N GLU A 686 -15.72 -28.14 -12.48
CA GLU A 686 -16.25 -28.93 -13.60
C GLU A 686 -15.96 -30.43 -13.45
N PHE A 687 -16.92 -31.23 -13.89
CA PHE A 687 -16.92 -32.68 -13.87
C PHE A 687 -17.30 -33.18 -15.25
N LYS A 688 -16.52 -34.07 -15.84
CA LYS A 688 -16.79 -34.64 -17.17
C LYS A 688 -17.33 -36.04 -17.03
N LEU A 689 -18.47 -36.30 -17.64
CA LEU A 689 -19.06 -37.63 -17.68
C LEU A 689 -18.82 -38.25 -19.05
N TYR A 690 -18.17 -39.40 -19.05
CA TYR A 690 -17.92 -40.21 -20.23
C TYR A 690 -18.79 -41.46 -20.20
N VAL A 691 -19.11 -42.00 -21.37
CA VAL A 691 -19.78 -43.30 -21.54
C VAL A 691 -18.92 -44.21 -22.38
N LYS A 692 -18.77 -45.45 -21.95
CA LYS A 692 -18.21 -46.53 -22.74
C LYS A 692 -19.32 -47.18 -23.55
N LEU A 693 -19.20 -47.10 -24.87
CA LEU A 693 -20.13 -47.72 -25.80
C LEU A 693 -19.69 -49.17 -26.05
N LEU A 694 -20.65 -50.09 -26.06
CA LEU A 694 -20.40 -51.47 -26.47
C LEU A 694 -19.81 -51.48 -27.88
N ALA A 695 -18.90 -52.43 -28.14
CA ALA A 695 -18.47 -52.72 -29.50
C ALA A 695 -19.63 -53.33 -30.29
N LYS A 696 -19.59 -53.21 -31.62
CA LYS A 696 -20.57 -53.83 -32.53
C LYS A 696 -20.80 -55.31 -32.19
N ASP A 697 -19.72 -56.09 -32.08
CA ASP A 697 -19.80 -57.53 -31.84
C ASP A 697 -20.18 -57.89 -30.39
N ALA A 698 -20.26 -56.89 -29.50
CA ALA A 698 -20.76 -57.01 -28.14
C ALA A 698 -22.24 -56.59 -28.00
N GLY A 699 -22.94 -56.32 -29.10
CA GLY A 699 -24.38 -56.03 -29.11
C GLY A 699 -24.76 -54.56 -29.12
N ALA A 700 -23.85 -53.66 -29.55
CA ALA A 700 -24.21 -52.27 -29.83
C ALA A 700 -25.34 -52.19 -30.86
N VAL A 701 -26.21 -51.18 -30.73
CA VAL A 701 -27.35 -50.96 -31.62
C VAL A 701 -27.05 -49.78 -32.54
N TYR A 702 -27.07 -50.04 -33.84
CA TYR A 702 -26.88 -49.04 -34.88
C TYR A 702 -27.92 -47.91 -34.80
N ASN A 703 -27.47 -46.67 -34.94
CA ASN A 703 -28.29 -45.46 -34.92
C ASN A 703 -29.09 -45.26 -33.62
N GLU A 704 -28.74 -45.99 -32.55
CA GLU A 704 -29.30 -45.77 -31.23
C GLU A 704 -28.86 -44.41 -30.69
N SER A 705 -29.78 -43.73 -30.02
CA SER A 705 -29.55 -42.43 -29.40
C SER A 705 -29.29 -42.62 -27.91
N VAL A 706 -28.06 -42.34 -27.48
CA VAL A 706 -27.66 -42.34 -26.06
C VAL A 706 -27.86 -40.92 -25.52
N LYS A 707 -28.99 -40.70 -24.86
CA LYS A 707 -29.34 -39.40 -24.26
C LYS A 707 -29.19 -39.46 -22.75
N VAL A 708 -28.39 -38.55 -22.17
CA VAL A 708 -28.17 -38.47 -20.73
C VAL A 708 -28.37 -37.05 -20.24
N GLN A 709 -29.03 -36.90 -19.10
CA GLN A 709 -29.18 -35.62 -18.41
C GLN A 709 -28.80 -35.75 -16.95
N PHE A 710 -28.47 -34.62 -16.32
CA PHE A 710 -28.39 -34.57 -14.87
C PHE A 710 -29.78 -34.83 -14.27
N SER A 711 -29.87 -35.68 -13.24
CA SER A 711 -31.15 -36.04 -12.62
C SER A 711 -31.48 -35.12 -11.47
N ALA A 712 -32.29 -34.09 -11.73
CA ALA A 712 -32.71 -33.11 -10.71
C ALA A 712 -33.56 -33.70 -9.57
N SER A 713 -34.05 -34.93 -9.72
CA SER A 713 -34.83 -35.67 -8.71
C SER A 713 -34.09 -36.91 -8.19
N GLY A 714 -32.86 -37.15 -8.66
CA GLY A 714 -32.03 -38.24 -8.16
C GLY A 714 -31.21 -37.79 -6.96
N PRO A 715 -30.63 -38.73 -6.18
CA PRO A 715 -29.81 -38.38 -5.02
C PRO A 715 -28.72 -37.36 -5.37
N MET A 716 -28.79 -36.20 -4.72
CA MET A 716 -27.75 -35.18 -4.74
C MET A 716 -27.57 -34.65 -3.33
N GLU A 717 -26.34 -34.45 -2.91
CA GLU A 717 -26.05 -33.89 -1.59
C GLU A 717 -24.84 -32.97 -1.69
N TRP A 718 -24.98 -31.77 -1.16
CA TRP A 718 -23.87 -30.85 -0.94
C TRP A 718 -23.99 -30.18 0.43
N ARG A 719 -22.86 -29.80 1.01
CA ARG A 719 -22.78 -29.21 2.34
C ARG A 719 -22.11 -27.85 2.28
N GLY A 720 -22.73 -26.81 2.84
CA GLY A 720 -22.08 -25.52 3.09
C GLY A 720 -21.05 -25.67 4.21
N LEU A 721 -19.83 -25.17 4.00
CA LEU A 721 -18.75 -25.33 4.99
C LEU A 721 -18.78 -24.27 6.09
N SER A 722 -19.39 -23.11 5.87
CA SER A 722 -19.46 -22.06 6.88
C SER A 722 -20.41 -22.40 8.04
N ASP A 723 -21.61 -22.89 7.75
CA ASP A 723 -22.60 -23.24 8.78
C ASP A 723 -22.85 -24.75 8.92
N GLY A 724 -22.23 -25.56 8.06
CA GLY A 724 -22.36 -27.00 8.07
C GLY A 724 -23.70 -27.52 7.54
N GLN A 725 -24.58 -26.67 7.00
CA GLN A 725 -25.89 -27.07 6.49
C GLN A 725 -25.75 -28.01 5.29
N VAL A 726 -26.62 -29.02 5.25
CA VAL A 726 -26.66 -30.02 4.18
C VAL A 726 -27.90 -29.76 3.33
N TYR A 727 -27.69 -29.67 2.02
CA TYR A 727 -28.72 -29.48 1.02
C TYR A 727 -28.82 -30.73 0.15
N GLY A 728 -30.03 -31.01 -0.31
CA GLY A 728 -30.31 -32.13 -1.21
C GLY A 728 -31.05 -31.68 -2.47
N GLU A 729 -31.48 -32.64 -3.28
CA GLU A 729 -32.14 -32.40 -4.57
C GLU A 729 -33.39 -31.50 -4.49
N SER A 730 -34.06 -31.46 -3.34
CA SER A 730 -35.22 -30.57 -3.11
C SER A 730 -34.89 -29.08 -3.09
N ALA A 731 -33.62 -28.71 -2.92
CA ALA A 731 -33.16 -27.32 -2.93
C ALA A 731 -32.82 -26.81 -4.36
N LEU A 732 -32.69 -27.70 -5.34
CA LEU A 732 -32.34 -27.36 -6.72
C LEU A 732 -33.43 -26.52 -7.39
N GLY A 733 -33.00 -25.57 -8.22
CA GLY A 733 -33.90 -24.65 -8.93
C GLY A 733 -34.41 -23.49 -8.09
N SER A 734 -34.00 -23.39 -6.81
CA SER A 734 -34.20 -22.20 -5.99
C SER A 734 -33.32 -21.03 -6.44
N ALA A 735 -33.55 -19.84 -5.87
CA ALA A 735 -32.73 -18.66 -6.14
C ALA A 735 -31.26 -18.85 -5.72
N ASP A 736 -31.01 -19.60 -4.65
CA ASP A 736 -29.65 -19.89 -4.16
C ASP A 736 -28.96 -21.01 -4.96
N PHE A 737 -29.74 -21.93 -5.54
CA PHE A 737 -29.21 -23.12 -6.23
C PHE A 737 -29.84 -23.29 -7.63
N PRO A 738 -29.65 -22.33 -8.56
CA PRO A 738 -30.24 -22.42 -9.88
C PRO A 738 -29.64 -23.60 -10.66
N LEU A 739 -30.46 -24.20 -11.54
CA LEU A 739 -30.08 -25.36 -12.35
C LEU A 739 -30.36 -25.11 -13.84
N ALA A 740 -29.32 -25.21 -14.66
CA ALA A 740 -29.45 -25.33 -16.12
C ALA A 740 -29.16 -26.77 -16.54
N ASN A 741 -30.08 -27.43 -17.26
CA ASN A 741 -29.98 -28.86 -17.54
C ASN A 741 -30.30 -29.19 -19.00
N ALA A 742 -29.27 -29.28 -19.85
CA ALA A 742 -29.39 -29.62 -21.26
C ALA A 742 -28.91 -31.06 -21.51
N ALA A 743 -29.81 -31.96 -21.91
CA ALA A 743 -29.50 -33.36 -22.14
C ALA A 743 -28.48 -33.55 -23.29
N SER A 744 -27.63 -34.56 -23.15
CA SER A 744 -26.78 -35.05 -24.24
C SER A 744 -27.60 -35.82 -25.27
N ASN A 745 -27.06 -35.99 -26.46
CA ASN A 745 -27.64 -36.82 -27.50
C ASN A 745 -26.54 -37.36 -28.43
N LEU A 746 -26.02 -38.54 -28.10
CA LEU A 746 -25.02 -39.21 -28.94
C LEU A 746 -25.72 -40.21 -29.88
N THR A 747 -25.43 -40.16 -31.16
CA THR A 747 -25.94 -41.12 -32.16
C THR A 747 -24.86 -42.15 -32.47
N VAL A 748 -25.14 -43.43 -32.20
CA VAL A 748 -24.17 -44.53 -32.36
C VAL A 748 -24.04 -44.93 -33.83
N ARG A 749 -22.79 -45.02 -34.30
CA ARG A 749 -22.38 -45.56 -35.61
C ARG A 749 -21.38 -46.70 -35.43
N TYR A 750 -21.20 -47.52 -36.46
CA TYR A 750 -20.24 -48.64 -36.43
C TYR A 750 -18.91 -48.29 -37.07
N SER A 751 -18.86 -47.32 -37.97
CA SER A 751 -17.61 -46.86 -38.56
C SER A 751 -17.65 -45.38 -38.90
N SER A 752 -16.48 -44.83 -39.20
CA SER A 752 -16.31 -43.49 -39.78
C SER A 752 -15.44 -43.58 -41.03
N LEU A 753 -15.48 -42.51 -41.81
CA LEU A 753 -14.75 -42.40 -43.07
C LEU A 753 -13.93 -41.12 -43.11
N THR A 754 -12.66 -41.27 -43.45
CA THR A 754 -11.73 -40.16 -43.71
C THR A 754 -11.23 -40.21 -45.14
N ALA A 755 -11.12 -39.05 -45.78
CA ALA A 755 -10.72 -38.88 -47.16
C ALA A 755 -9.56 -37.88 -47.26
N SER A 756 -8.61 -38.10 -48.17
CA SER A 756 -7.49 -37.17 -48.41
C SER A 756 -6.92 -37.32 -49.82
N VAL A 757 -6.34 -36.25 -50.37
CA VAL A 757 -5.63 -36.30 -51.67
C VAL A 757 -4.28 -36.99 -51.49
N ALA A 758 -3.85 -37.77 -52.47
CA ALA A 758 -2.50 -38.34 -52.49
C ALA A 758 -1.45 -37.28 -52.84
N THR A 759 -0.28 -37.35 -52.19
CA THR A 759 0.78 -36.33 -52.29
C THR A 759 1.54 -36.35 -53.63
N ASP A 760 1.41 -37.41 -54.41
CA ASP A 760 1.99 -37.57 -55.74
C ASP A 760 1.02 -37.06 -56.81
N VAL A 761 1.18 -35.79 -57.17
CA VAL A 761 0.40 -35.10 -58.22
C VAL A 761 0.60 -35.79 -59.57
N PRO A 762 -0.46 -36.02 -60.36
CA PRO A 762 -0.31 -36.47 -61.74
C PRO A 762 0.54 -35.51 -62.58
N GLY A 763 1.48 -36.04 -63.37
CA GLY A 763 2.27 -35.26 -64.32
C GLY A 763 1.46 -34.86 -65.57
N ALA A 764 2.11 -34.14 -66.50
CA ALA A 764 1.51 -33.77 -67.77
C ALA A 764 1.08 -35.00 -68.58
N ALA A 765 -0.09 -34.90 -69.22
CA ALA A 765 -0.66 -35.90 -70.12
C ALA A 765 -0.44 -35.50 -71.58
N TYR A 766 -0.46 -36.46 -72.50
CA TYR A 766 -0.42 -36.24 -73.95
C TYR A 766 -1.63 -36.91 -74.61
N HIS A 767 -2.11 -36.39 -75.76
CA HIS A 767 -3.38 -36.73 -76.44
C HIS A 767 -3.54 -38.18 -76.97
N ASP A 768 -2.88 -39.17 -76.38
CA ASP A 768 -2.90 -40.56 -76.84
C ASP A 768 -3.15 -41.60 -75.73
N ASN A 769 -3.34 -41.17 -74.48
CA ASN A 769 -3.41 -42.09 -73.34
C ASN A 769 -4.41 -41.68 -72.23
N ASN A 770 -4.87 -42.69 -71.47
CA ASN A 770 -5.57 -42.47 -70.20
C ASN A 770 -4.59 -41.97 -69.15
N SER A 771 -4.84 -40.77 -68.63
CA SER A 771 -3.90 -40.07 -67.77
C SER A 771 -4.50 -39.78 -66.40
N PRO A 772 -3.78 -40.02 -65.28
CA PRO A 772 -4.29 -39.71 -63.95
C PRO A 772 -4.61 -38.23 -63.80
N VAL A 773 -5.74 -37.89 -63.18
CA VAL A 773 -6.13 -36.50 -62.85
C VAL A 773 -6.30 -36.28 -61.35
N LEU A 774 -6.69 -37.31 -60.61
CA LEU A 774 -6.88 -37.24 -59.17
C LEU A 774 -6.53 -38.58 -58.53
N ARG A 775 -5.58 -38.56 -57.59
CA ARG A 775 -5.29 -39.67 -56.68
C ARG A 775 -5.77 -39.32 -55.29
N PHE A 776 -6.49 -40.24 -54.65
CA PHE A 776 -7.01 -40.01 -53.30
C PHE A 776 -7.07 -41.29 -52.47
N PHE A 777 -7.13 -41.09 -51.16
CA PHE A 777 -7.23 -42.15 -50.16
C PHE A 777 -8.56 -42.05 -49.44
N LEU A 778 -9.25 -43.18 -49.31
CA LEU A 778 -10.37 -43.34 -48.40
C LEU A 778 -9.99 -44.36 -47.33
N LYS A 779 -10.16 -43.99 -46.06
CA LYS A 779 -9.82 -44.86 -44.94
C LYS A 779 -11.04 -45.08 -44.05
N ALA A 780 -11.39 -46.36 -43.93
CA ALA A 780 -12.40 -46.82 -42.97
C ALA A 780 -11.81 -46.85 -41.56
N ASP A 781 -12.62 -46.52 -40.57
CA ASP A 781 -12.23 -46.65 -39.16
C ASP A 781 -11.93 -48.12 -38.79
N PRO A 782 -10.98 -48.40 -37.88
CA PRO A 782 -10.80 -49.75 -37.35
C PRO A 782 -12.04 -50.38 -36.71
N ALA A 783 -13.02 -49.57 -36.27
CA ALA A 783 -14.26 -50.04 -35.66
C ALA A 783 -15.18 -50.81 -36.63
N GLY A 784 -15.11 -50.55 -37.94
CA GLY A 784 -16.01 -51.18 -38.89
C GLY A 784 -15.70 -50.84 -40.35
N ALA A 785 -16.21 -51.66 -41.26
CA ALA A 785 -16.08 -51.41 -42.68
C ALA A 785 -17.08 -50.36 -43.18
N VAL A 786 -16.86 -49.86 -44.40
CA VAL A 786 -17.77 -48.93 -45.08
C VAL A 786 -18.11 -49.44 -46.49
N ARG A 787 -19.33 -49.14 -46.96
CA ARG A 787 -19.84 -49.46 -48.30
C ARG A 787 -20.19 -48.18 -49.04
N PHE A 788 -19.99 -48.15 -50.36
CA PHE A 788 -20.25 -47.00 -51.22
C PHE A 788 -21.23 -47.36 -52.33
N ALA A 789 -22.31 -46.60 -52.46
CA ALA A 789 -23.25 -46.72 -53.57
C ALA A 789 -23.00 -45.69 -54.68
N LYS A 790 -22.34 -44.56 -54.39
CA LYS A 790 -22.09 -43.53 -55.41
C LYS A 790 -20.82 -42.73 -55.13
N PHE A 791 -20.01 -42.54 -56.17
CA PHE A 791 -19.01 -41.48 -56.27
C PHE A 791 -19.43 -40.52 -57.39
N ALA A 792 -19.29 -39.21 -57.18
CA ALA A 792 -19.47 -38.24 -58.24
C ALA A 792 -18.26 -37.31 -58.34
N PHE A 793 -17.81 -37.09 -59.56
CA PHE A 793 -16.70 -36.20 -59.88
C PHE A 793 -17.20 -35.07 -60.76
N LYS A 794 -16.88 -33.84 -60.36
CA LYS A 794 -16.99 -32.66 -61.20
C LYS A 794 -15.73 -32.55 -62.04
N LEU A 795 -15.88 -32.56 -63.36
CA LEU A 795 -14.83 -32.35 -64.34
C LEU A 795 -15.00 -30.95 -64.95
N ALA A 796 -14.07 -30.05 -64.66
CA ALA A 796 -14.09 -28.69 -65.18
C ALA A 796 -12.82 -28.43 -66.01
N PRO A 797 -12.94 -28.46 -67.35
CA PRO A 797 -11.83 -28.10 -68.23
C PRO A 797 -11.69 -26.57 -68.31
N ASP A 798 -10.50 -26.08 -68.64
CA ASP A 798 -10.17 -24.66 -68.72
C ASP A 798 -10.59 -23.99 -70.03
N ASP A 799 -11.00 -24.80 -71.02
CA ASP A 799 -11.45 -24.38 -72.34
C ASP A 799 -12.98 -24.25 -72.47
N ALA A 800 -13.71 -24.56 -71.40
CA ALA A 800 -15.14 -24.30 -71.32
C ALA A 800 -15.39 -22.85 -71.80
N ASN A 801 -16.49 -22.65 -72.54
CA ASN A 801 -17.00 -21.36 -73.06
C ASN A 801 -16.44 -20.94 -74.42
N THR A 802 -15.79 -21.82 -75.18
CA THR A 802 -15.27 -21.48 -76.51
C THR A 802 -16.34 -21.77 -77.57
N PRO A 803 -17.10 -20.78 -78.08
CA PRO A 803 -18.24 -21.04 -78.95
C PRO A 803 -17.74 -21.47 -80.34
N GLY A 804 -18.14 -22.66 -80.78
CA GLY A 804 -17.72 -23.24 -82.05
C GLY A 804 -18.50 -24.51 -82.37
N THR A 805 -18.18 -25.15 -83.49
CA THR A 805 -18.64 -26.51 -83.76
C THR A 805 -17.56 -27.47 -83.26
N ARG A 806 -17.78 -28.10 -82.09
CA ARG A 806 -16.95 -29.15 -81.49
C ARG A 806 -15.55 -28.67 -81.08
N SER A 807 -15.46 -27.63 -80.26
CA SER A 807 -14.17 -26.98 -79.94
C SER A 807 -13.68 -27.09 -78.50
N ASP A 808 -14.45 -27.65 -77.57
CA ASP A 808 -13.99 -27.84 -76.18
C ASP A 808 -14.27 -29.23 -75.61
N ALA A 809 -13.62 -29.56 -74.49
CA ALA A 809 -13.68 -30.89 -73.88
C ALA A 809 -15.11 -31.32 -73.46
N LEU A 810 -15.97 -30.38 -73.06
CA LEU A 810 -17.35 -30.69 -72.65
C LEU A 810 -18.24 -31.08 -73.83
N GLU A 811 -17.95 -30.56 -75.02
CA GLU A 811 -18.64 -30.91 -76.28
C GLU A 811 -18.19 -32.25 -76.87
N LEU A 812 -16.95 -32.68 -76.60
CA LEU A 812 -16.35 -33.90 -77.19
C LEU A 812 -16.58 -35.16 -76.35
N TRP A 813 -16.56 -35.07 -75.02
CA TRP A 813 -16.75 -36.22 -74.14
C TRP A 813 -18.06 -36.99 -74.36
N PRO A 814 -19.22 -36.37 -74.65
CA PRO A 814 -20.46 -37.10 -74.96
C PRO A 814 -20.43 -37.92 -76.25
N GLU A 815 -19.51 -37.64 -77.18
CA GLU A 815 -19.47 -38.26 -78.52
C GLU A 815 -18.50 -39.46 -78.61
N VAL A 816 -17.79 -39.81 -77.53
CA VAL A 816 -16.68 -40.78 -77.56
C VAL A 816 -17.12 -42.20 -77.94
N ASN A 817 -18.31 -42.64 -77.52
CA ASN A 817 -18.90 -43.94 -77.85
C ASN A 817 -20.38 -43.84 -78.31
N GLY A 818 -21.06 -42.72 -78.01
CA GLY A 818 -22.34 -42.33 -78.61
C GLY A 818 -23.59 -42.99 -78.04
N ASP A 819 -23.49 -43.75 -76.94
CA ASP A 819 -24.62 -44.39 -76.26
C ASP A 819 -25.12 -43.64 -75.02
N PHE A 820 -24.41 -42.60 -74.56
CA PHE A 820 -24.75 -41.74 -73.40
C PHE A 820 -25.05 -42.53 -72.10
N GLN A 821 -24.73 -43.83 -72.10
CA GLN A 821 -24.91 -44.80 -71.04
C GLN A 821 -23.71 -45.74 -71.15
N GLU A 822 -22.91 -45.83 -70.08
CA GLU A 822 -21.60 -46.52 -70.08
C GLU A 822 -20.46 -45.69 -70.69
N ASP A 823 -20.29 -44.43 -70.25
CA ASP A 823 -19.25 -43.49 -70.72
C ASP A 823 -17.83 -43.81 -70.19
N ASP A 824 -17.41 -45.08 -70.23
CA ASP A 824 -16.05 -45.55 -69.95
C ASP A 824 -14.99 -44.88 -70.84
N GLY A 825 -15.41 -44.35 -71.99
CA GLY A 825 -14.61 -43.58 -72.92
C GLY A 825 -14.17 -42.20 -72.41
N VAL A 826 -14.80 -41.64 -71.38
CA VAL A 826 -14.46 -40.30 -70.84
C VAL A 826 -13.45 -40.39 -69.71
N ALA A 827 -13.69 -41.27 -68.75
CA ALA A 827 -12.87 -41.39 -67.56
C ALA A 827 -13.04 -42.75 -66.87
N SER A 828 -11.94 -43.27 -66.34
CA SER A 828 -11.89 -44.56 -65.65
C SER A 828 -11.43 -44.37 -64.21
N LEU A 829 -12.16 -44.94 -63.25
CA LEU A 829 -11.79 -44.93 -61.84
C LEU A 829 -11.15 -46.26 -61.45
N TYR A 830 -9.91 -46.20 -60.97
CA TYR A 830 -9.15 -47.39 -60.57
C TYR A 830 -8.99 -47.48 -59.05
N ARG A 831 -9.11 -48.69 -58.51
CA ARG A 831 -8.52 -49.07 -57.22
C ARG A 831 -7.04 -49.37 -57.44
N VAL A 832 -6.17 -48.73 -56.67
CA VAL A 832 -4.72 -48.95 -56.72
C VAL A 832 -4.27 -49.77 -55.51
N TYR A 833 -3.59 -50.90 -55.74
CA TYR A 833 -3.09 -51.77 -54.67
C TYR A 833 -1.72 -51.32 -54.15
N PRO A 834 -1.35 -51.71 -52.91
CA PRO A 834 -0.04 -51.38 -52.33
C PRO A 834 1.12 -51.76 -53.27
N GLY A 835 2.01 -50.81 -53.56
CA GLY A 835 3.08 -50.96 -54.55
C GLY A 835 2.82 -50.25 -55.90
N GLY A 836 1.59 -49.80 -56.15
CA GLY A 836 1.26 -48.84 -57.22
C GLY A 836 1.19 -49.39 -58.65
N THR A 837 1.66 -50.62 -58.89
CA THR A 837 1.71 -51.25 -60.22
C THR A 837 0.41 -52.00 -60.58
N GLU A 838 -0.25 -52.60 -59.59
CA GLU A 838 -1.51 -53.33 -59.78
C GLU A 838 -2.70 -52.40 -59.56
N LYS A 839 -3.62 -52.37 -60.54
CA LYS A 839 -4.83 -51.54 -60.53
C LYS A 839 -6.03 -52.36 -61.03
N THR A 840 -7.18 -52.16 -60.41
CA THR A 840 -8.45 -52.76 -60.85
C THR A 840 -9.46 -51.67 -61.12
N LEU A 841 -10.13 -51.76 -62.26
CA LEU A 841 -11.16 -50.83 -62.69
C LEU A 841 -12.42 -50.95 -61.82
N ILE A 842 -13.06 -49.82 -61.52
CA ILE A 842 -14.24 -49.73 -60.65
C ILE A 842 -15.46 -49.37 -61.49
N ALA A 843 -16.55 -50.12 -61.27
CA ALA A 843 -17.87 -49.88 -61.86
C ALA A 843 -17.95 -50.01 -63.40
N GLU A 844 -17.12 -50.88 -64.00
CA GLU A 844 -17.27 -51.34 -65.39
C GLU A 844 -17.53 -52.87 -65.43
N GLY A 845 -18.40 -53.33 -66.34
CA GLY A 845 -18.65 -54.77 -66.57
C GLY A 845 -19.82 -55.41 -65.81
N GLY A 846 -20.89 -54.67 -65.52
CA GLY A 846 -22.18 -55.20 -65.03
C GLY A 846 -22.49 -55.03 -63.54
N ASN A 847 -21.51 -54.61 -62.73
CA ASN A 847 -21.65 -54.41 -61.28
C ASN A 847 -21.95 -52.94 -60.87
N GLY A 848 -22.10 -52.06 -61.84
CA GLY A 848 -22.39 -50.63 -61.66
C GLY A 848 -22.52 -49.94 -63.02
N HIS A 849 -22.91 -48.67 -62.99
CA HIS A 849 -23.08 -47.84 -64.17
C HIS A 849 -22.31 -46.53 -64.00
N ILE A 850 -21.66 -46.09 -65.08
CA ILE A 850 -20.99 -44.81 -65.20
C ILE A 850 -21.89 -43.91 -66.04
N ASN A 851 -22.33 -42.80 -65.45
CA ASN A 851 -23.12 -41.80 -66.18
C ASN A 851 -22.33 -40.50 -66.28
N TYR A 852 -22.12 -40.02 -67.50
CA TYR A 852 -21.69 -38.66 -67.75
C TYR A 852 -22.92 -37.75 -67.94
N SER A 853 -22.82 -36.51 -67.48
CA SER A 853 -23.85 -35.48 -67.69
C SER A 853 -23.19 -34.13 -67.83
N HIS A 854 -23.76 -33.26 -68.65
CA HIS A 854 -23.33 -31.87 -68.75
C HIS A 854 -24.18 -31.03 -67.80
N VAL A 855 -23.56 -30.25 -66.90
CA VAL A 855 -24.29 -29.30 -66.06
C VAL A 855 -24.16 -27.90 -66.65
N HIS A 856 -25.25 -27.41 -67.24
CA HIS A 856 -25.33 -26.09 -67.86
C HIS A 856 -26.22 -25.15 -67.04
N GLY A 857 -25.68 -24.02 -66.58
CA GLY A 857 -26.45 -23.05 -65.77
C GLY A 857 -27.07 -23.65 -64.49
N GLY A 858 -26.45 -24.71 -63.94
CA GLY A 858 -26.94 -25.46 -62.77
C GLY A 858 -27.98 -26.54 -63.07
N VAL A 859 -28.36 -26.74 -64.33
CA VAL A 859 -29.27 -27.81 -64.76
C VAL A 859 -28.47 -28.98 -65.30
N LYS A 860 -28.72 -30.17 -64.76
CA LYS A 860 -28.08 -31.42 -65.22
C LYS A 860 -28.77 -31.93 -66.49
N ASP A 861 -28.03 -31.99 -67.59
CA ASP A 861 -28.40 -32.62 -68.86
C ASP A 861 -27.75 -34.01 -68.96
N THR A 862 -28.60 -35.05 -68.98
CA THR A 862 -28.19 -36.46 -69.04
C THR A 862 -28.05 -36.99 -70.47
N THR A 863 -28.36 -36.18 -71.49
CA THR A 863 -28.18 -36.53 -72.90
C THR A 863 -27.57 -35.35 -73.66
N PRO A 864 -26.36 -34.90 -73.27
CA PRO A 864 -25.77 -33.69 -73.82
C PRO A 864 -25.37 -33.90 -75.27
N SER A 865 -26.25 -33.54 -76.20
CA SER A 865 -25.96 -33.56 -77.64
C SER A 865 -26.12 -32.14 -78.21
N GLY A 866 -25.06 -31.62 -78.82
CA GLY A 866 -25.07 -30.31 -79.48
C GLY A 866 -25.23 -29.09 -78.56
N THR A 867 -25.01 -29.24 -77.25
CA THR A 867 -25.01 -28.13 -76.28
C THR A 867 -23.68 -27.38 -76.34
N VAL A 868 -23.75 -26.06 -76.57
CA VAL A 868 -22.58 -25.17 -76.53
C VAL A 868 -22.29 -24.83 -75.07
N SER A 869 -21.06 -25.08 -74.62
CA SER A 869 -20.67 -24.80 -73.23
C SER A 869 -20.60 -23.28 -72.94
N ALA A 870 -20.83 -22.89 -71.69
CA ALA A 870 -20.86 -21.52 -71.20
C ALA A 870 -20.18 -21.36 -69.82
N PRO A 871 -19.80 -20.13 -69.42
CA PRO A 871 -19.00 -19.91 -68.21
C PRO A 871 -19.58 -20.51 -66.95
N GLY A 872 -18.85 -21.47 -66.38
CA GLY A 872 -19.22 -22.18 -65.15
C GLY A 872 -19.82 -23.56 -65.37
N ASP A 873 -19.97 -23.99 -66.62
CA ASP A 873 -20.40 -25.34 -66.96
C ASP A 873 -19.31 -26.38 -66.63
N TYR A 874 -19.74 -27.61 -66.40
CA TYR A 874 -18.86 -28.71 -66.08
C TYR A 874 -19.48 -30.06 -66.45
N GLY A 875 -18.61 -31.05 -66.66
CA GLY A 875 -18.99 -32.45 -66.76
C GLY A 875 -19.20 -33.03 -65.37
N LEU A 876 -20.29 -33.76 -65.17
CA LEU A 876 -20.58 -34.50 -63.95
C LEU A 876 -20.50 -35.99 -64.27
N LEU A 877 -19.53 -36.65 -63.66
CA LEU A 877 -19.29 -38.07 -63.80
C LEU A 877 -19.74 -38.81 -62.54
N GLU A 878 -20.71 -39.70 -62.66
CA GLU A 878 -21.29 -40.45 -61.55
C GLU A 878 -20.99 -41.94 -61.69
N TYR A 879 -20.17 -42.46 -60.79
CA TYR A 879 -19.99 -43.90 -60.61
C TYR A 879 -21.02 -44.39 -59.60
N ALA A 880 -22.06 -45.07 -60.07
CA ALA A 880 -23.12 -45.64 -59.22
C ALA A 880 -23.05 -47.18 -59.24
N PHE A 881 -23.10 -47.80 -58.07
CA PHE A 881 -23.10 -49.26 -57.95
C PHE A 881 -24.52 -49.79 -57.91
N ASN A 882 -24.72 -51.00 -58.44
CA ASN A 882 -25.97 -51.71 -58.29
C ASN A 882 -26.16 -52.14 -56.83
N ASP A 883 -27.41 -52.22 -56.38
CA ASP A 883 -27.73 -52.72 -55.04
C ASP A 883 -27.16 -54.14 -54.85
N GLY A 884 -26.32 -54.31 -53.83
CA GLY A 884 -25.61 -55.57 -53.56
C GLY A 884 -24.19 -55.68 -54.17
N ASP A 885 -23.85 -54.81 -55.12
CA ASP A 885 -22.53 -54.72 -55.75
C ASP A 885 -21.72 -53.50 -55.26
N GLU A 886 -22.12 -52.92 -54.12
CA GLU A 886 -21.50 -51.72 -53.58
C GLU A 886 -20.01 -51.93 -53.24
N PHE A 887 -19.19 -50.91 -53.51
CA PHE A 887 -17.78 -50.99 -53.21
C PHE A 887 -17.53 -51.03 -51.70
N PHE A 888 -16.65 -51.93 -51.24
CA PHE A 888 -16.39 -52.16 -49.81
C PHE A 888 -14.95 -51.83 -49.43
N ILE A 889 -14.78 -51.05 -48.34
CA ILE A 889 -13.50 -50.86 -47.67
C ILE A 889 -13.56 -51.57 -46.31
N PRO A 890 -12.76 -52.62 -46.08
CA PRO A 890 -12.73 -53.31 -44.79
C PRO A 890 -12.31 -52.41 -43.63
N ALA A 891 -12.68 -52.79 -42.41
CA ALA A 891 -12.34 -52.04 -41.20
C ALA A 891 -10.84 -51.76 -41.09
N GLY A 892 -10.47 -50.52 -40.80
CA GLY A 892 -9.08 -50.07 -40.63
C GLY A 892 -8.26 -50.02 -41.93
N VAL A 893 -8.83 -50.37 -43.08
CA VAL A 893 -8.12 -50.38 -44.37
C VAL A 893 -8.18 -49.00 -45.01
N THR A 894 -7.05 -48.59 -45.59
CA THR A 894 -6.98 -47.48 -46.53
C THR A 894 -7.07 -48.03 -47.95
N ALA A 895 -8.07 -47.58 -48.72
CA ALA A 895 -8.17 -47.85 -50.14
C ALA A 895 -7.67 -46.64 -50.94
N ASN A 896 -6.83 -46.92 -51.93
CA ASN A 896 -6.25 -45.91 -52.80
C ASN A 896 -7.01 -45.91 -54.12
N PHE A 897 -7.33 -44.73 -54.61
CA PHE A 897 -8.07 -44.53 -55.85
C PHE A 897 -7.30 -43.61 -56.79
N GLU A 898 -7.42 -43.88 -58.09
CA GLU A 898 -6.88 -43.04 -59.15
C GLU A 898 -7.95 -42.86 -60.22
N LEU A 899 -8.42 -41.63 -60.38
CA LEU A 899 -9.26 -41.24 -61.51
C LEU A 899 -8.34 -40.92 -62.69
N GLN A 900 -8.54 -41.57 -63.82
CA GLN A 900 -7.88 -41.28 -65.08
C GLN A 900 -8.87 -40.67 -66.07
N LEU A 901 -8.44 -39.64 -66.79
CA LEU A 901 -9.19 -39.07 -67.90
C LEU A 901 -8.66 -39.61 -69.22
N ASN A 902 -9.56 -39.91 -70.14
CA ASN A 902 -9.19 -40.19 -71.51
C ASN A 902 -8.87 -38.88 -72.24
N THR A 903 -7.59 -38.61 -72.43
CA THR A 903 -7.14 -37.34 -73.02
C THR A 903 -7.20 -37.33 -74.54
N SER A 904 -7.38 -38.48 -75.20
CA SER A 904 -7.65 -38.52 -76.64
C SER A 904 -9.05 -38.01 -76.99
N ALA A 905 -9.94 -37.91 -76.00
CA ALA A 905 -11.29 -37.37 -76.13
C ALA A 905 -11.35 -35.83 -75.95
N ILE A 906 -10.19 -35.16 -75.85
CA ILE A 906 -10.05 -33.70 -75.76
C ILE A 906 -9.44 -33.18 -77.07
N ALA A 907 -9.83 -31.99 -77.51
CA ALA A 907 -9.31 -31.37 -78.73
C ALA A 907 -7.78 -31.18 -78.68
N SER A 908 -7.08 -31.48 -79.77
CA SER A 908 -5.60 -31.33 -79.90
C SER A 908 -5.19 -29.97 -80.48
N ASP A 909 -6.03 -28.95 -80.30
CA ASP A 909 -5.85 -27.60 -80.86
C ASP A 909 -4.99 -26.69 -79.99
N LYS A 910 -4.93 -26.93 -78.68
CA LYS A 910 -4.11 -26.21 -77.69
C LYS A 910 -3.79 -27.12 -76.50
N ASP A 911 -2.89 -26.67 -75.64
CA ASP A 911 -2.76 -27.27 -74.30
C ASP A 911 -4.04 -27.00 -73.50
N HIS A 912 -4.56 -28.01 -72.82
CA HIS A 912 -5.76 -27.93 -71.99
C HIS A 912 -5.45 -28.29 -70.54
N LYS A 913 -6.20 -27.75 -69.60
CA LYS A 913 -6.15 -28.11 -68.18
C LYS A 913 -7.50 -28.58 -67.71
N VAL A 914 -7.55 -29.82 -67.21
CA VAL A 914 -8.78 -30.37 -66.63
C VAL A 914 -8.63 -30.50 -65.13
N THR A 915 -9.60 -29.94 -64.40
CA THR A 915 -9.73 -30.16 -62.95
C THR A 915 -10.78 -31.23 -62.66
N ALA A 916 -10.48 -32.14 -61.75
CA ALA A 916 -11.42 -33.15 -61.27
C ALA A 916 -11.61 -32.98 -59.76
N GLU A 917 -12.86 -32.93 -59.32
CA GLU A 917 -13.23 -32.78 -57.90
C GLU A 917 -14.21 -33.88 -57.49
N LEU A 918 -13.84 -34.71 -56.52
CA LEU A 918 -14.76 -35.61 -55.83
C LEU A 918 -15.73 -34.78 -54.98
N LEU A 919 -17.01 -34.80 -55.34
CA LEU A 919 -18.06 -34.04 -54.68
C LEU A 919 -18.46 -34.67 -53.35
N GLY A 920 -19.07 -33.88 -52.45
CA GLY A 920 -19.65 -34.34 -51.18
C GLY A 920 -21.18 -34.32 -51.18
N GLY A 921 -21.79 -34.41 -50.00
CA GLY A 921 -23.24 -34.22 -49.85
C GLY A 921 -24.08 -35.38 -50.37
N THR A 922 -25.01 -35.11 -51.29
CA THR A 922 -25.85 -36.14 -51.96
C THR A 922 -25.11 -36.89 -53.06
N ASP A 923 -23.97 -36.36 -53.50
CA ASP A 923 -23.19 -36.90 -54.61
C ASP A 923 -22.09 -37.87 -54.18
N PHE A 924 -21.91 -38.02 -52.87
CA PHE A 924 -21.07 -39.02 -52.24
C PHE A 924 -21.90 -39.86 -51.28
N VAL A 925 -22.22 -41.08 -51.69
CA VAL A 925 -23.19 -41.92 -50.98
C VAL A 925 -22.50 -43.14 -50.43
N TRP A 926 -22.40 -43.21 -49.11
CA TRP A 926 -21.78 -44.31 -48.38
C TRP A 926 -22.62 -44.73 -47.16
N THR A 927 -22.34 -45.89 -46.59
CA THR A 927 -22.95 -46.40 -45.35
C THR A 927 -21.91 -47.17 -44.53
N ASP A 928 -22.05 -47.16 -43.22
CA ASP A 928 -21.22 -47.93 -42.27
C ASP A 928 -21.88 -49.25 -41.84
N ILE A 929 -22.99 -49.63 -42.48
CA ILE A 929 -23.66 -50.90 -42.26
C ILE A 929 -23.04 -51.97 -43.18
N PRO A 930 -22.42 -53.04 -42.63
CA PRO A 930 -21.68 -54.01 -43.43
C PRO A 930 -22.57 -54.96 -44.25
N MET A 931 -23.84 -55.14 -43.87
CA MET A 931 -24.78 -56.08 -44.52
C MET A 931 -26.23 -55.60 -44.37
N GLY A 932 -27.10 -55.99 -45.31
CA GLY A 932 -28.53 -55.64 -45.31
C GLY A 932 -28.87 -54.53 -46.30
N ALA A 933 -30.13 -54.09 -46.27
CA ALA A 933 -30.64 -53.05 -47.14
C ALA A 933 -29.79 -51.77 -47.04
N TYR A 934 -29.31 -51.31 -48.19
CA TYR A 934 -28.47 -50.13 -48.26
C TYR A 934 -29.22 -48.91 -47.72
N THR A 935 -28.72 -48.32 -46.64
CA THR A 935 -29.27 -47.09 -46.06
C THR A 935 -28.21 -46.01 -46.14
N PRO A 936 -28.34 -45.04 -47.05
CA PRO A 936 -27.31 -44.05 -47.30
C PRO A 936 -27.13 -43.11 -46.11
N LEU A 937 -25.88 -42.78 -45.79
CA LEU A 937 -25.50 -41.63 -44.95
C LEU A 937 -25.36 -40.37 -45.82
N THR A 938 -26.35 -40.13 -46.68
CA THR A 938 -26.40 -38.97 -47.58
C THR A 938 -26.40 -37.67 -46.79
N GLY A 939 -25.55 -36.72 -47.18
CA GLY A 939 -25.48 -35.41 -46.53
C GLY A 939 -24.62 -35.32 -45.26
N SER A 940 -24.04 -36.43 -44.78
CA SER A 940 -22.97 -36.37 -43.76
C SER A 940 -21.60 -36.35 -44.45
N GLN A 941 -20.87 -35.23 -44.36
CA GLN A 941 -19.57 -35.11 -45.02
C GLN A 941 -18.59 -36.08 -44.38
N ALA A 942 -18.10 -37.06 -45.16
CA ALA A 942 -16.88 -37.78 -44.80
C ALA A 942 -15.76 -36.75 -44.60
N ALA A 943 -14.99 -36.88 -43.53
CA ALA A 943 -13.99 -35.88 -43.19
C ALA A 943 -12.96 -35.78 -44.31
N GLY A 944 -12.82 -34.60 -44.91
CA GLY A 944 -11.86 -34.32 -45.98
C GLY A 944 -12.42 -34.25 -47.40
N ILE A 945 -13.73 -34.43 -47.62
CA ILE A 945 -14.39 -34.21 -48.93
C ILE A 945 -14.98 -32.78 -48.97
N PRO A 946 -14.90 -32.04 -50.10
CA PRO A 946 -14.45 -32.46 -51.44
C PRO A 946 -12.92 -32.58 -51.58
N LEU A 947 -12.50 -33.36 -52.57
CA LEU A 947 -11.09 -33.56 -52.93
C LEU A 947 -10.88 -33.19 -54.39
N SER A 948 -9.88 -32.35 -54.70
CA SER A 948 -9.62 -31.90 -56.08
C SER A 948 -8.22 -32.27 -56.57
N GLY A 949 -8.10 -32.48 -57.87
CA GLY A 949 -6.85 -32.69 -58.62
C GLY A 949 -6.94 -32.01 -59.99
N SER A 950 -5.82 -31.96 -60.70
CA SER A 950 -5.79 -31.40 -62.05
C SER A 950 -4.72 -32.06 -62.91
N VAL A 951 -4.95 -32.09 -64.22
CA VAL A 951 -4.00 -32.56 -65.21
C VAL A 951 -3.87 -31.52 -66.32
N ASP A 952 -2.64 -31.27 -66.76
CA ASP A 952 -2.35 -30.48 -67.96
C ASP A 952 -2.17 -31.45 -69.14
N VAL A 953 -3.03 -31.35 -70.14
CA VAL A 953 -2.99 -32.11 -71.40
C VAL A 953 -2.21 -31.29 -72.43
N LYS A 954 -1.13 -31.86 -72.95
CA LYS A 954 -0.19 -31.22 -73.89
C LYS A 954 -0.38 -31.76 -75.30
N ILE A 955 -0.31 -30.86 -76.28
CA ILE A 955 -0.33 -31.20 -77.72
C ILE A 955 0.88 -32.05 -78.12
#